data_AF-A0A1Z8NPC3-F1
#
_entry.id   AF-A0A1Z8NPC3-F1
#
_cell.length_a   1.000
_cell.length_b   1.000
_cell.length_c   1.000
_cell.angle_alpha   90.00
_cell.angle_beta   90.00
_cell.angle_gamma   90.00
#
_symmetry.space_group_name_H-M   'P 1'
#
loop_
_entity.id
_entity.type
_entity.pdbx_description
1 polymer ?
#
loop_
_entity_poly.entity_id
_entity_poly.type
_entity_poly.pdbx_seq_one_letter_code
_entity_poly.pdbx_strand_id
1 'polypeptide(L)'
;VVGSSRYARSLRDAIREAAADTDRKPVLIIGEPGLEKDNLAALIHFGSSDRRRPMVRIDAALLHADGSDLWGSSGKNESTLLDCIGDSTVLLDKLDKAPKNLESRLVELALQHPGRLIITSESQIGTLNQSCRVIRVPPLRVRRQDLGEWLRYGVRQESRKQGWSLAPTLAPGIVKQLQRYDFPNNLRELEQIIYRALQQARRLAQGPLPQELPEDVFWTDSPSKPRRFELWRWRPDLRLQMRSPWLWNALLFGLVSWVFVAVNLWLWLGPQERQTNPALNLFWAWWWPLILLGYPLVGRLWCSFCPFMVWGEISQRMARKLGWQPRRWPRGDHDRWASPLLAWGFAAILLWEELSHLETTAWLSSCLLLLITAGAVLSSLLFEKRFWCRYLCPIGGMNGLFAKLSILELRAQAGTCSGSCSSYACFKGGPADGEGLATRGCPLGTHPAHLDDNRNCVLCLTCVQACPHRSVQLSLRPPAADLQVAMQVPRGEPLLILVLAGGLVLHHGRPALEGLPGAIQVAIATAELALPALIAWPLRRWLKPELWQRGLYSLLPLLLGLLLARHLPVGMTEAGLVLQVGLGPGQPGWSADPHVVEFCQSTAVLAGLLSTLVLSRRLLYGESQRLWQLSTVAVALGWGGRWLVH
;
A
#
# COMPACT_ATOMS: atom_id res chain seq x y z
N VAL A 1 -14.70 32.68 -6.06
CA VAL A 1 -15.07 31.60 -5.11
C VAL A 1 -15.97 30.60 -5.82
N VAL A 2 -15.52 29.35 -5.98
CA VAL A 2 -16.28 28.26 -6.63
C VAL A 2 -16.88 27.34 -5.56
N GLY A 3 -18.06 26.77 -5.81
CA GLY A 3 -18.73 25.87 -4.86
C GLY A 3 -20.12 26.33 -4.41
N SER A 4 -20.92 25.34 -4.04
CA SER A 4 -22.28 25.47 -3.51
C SER A 4 -22.40 25.14 -2.02
N SER A 5 -21.30 24.72 -1.37
CA SER A 5 -21.29 24.43 0.07
C SER A 5 -21.66 25.65 0.92
N ARG A 6 -22.07 25.39 2.18
CA ARG A 6 -22.30 26.43 3.19
C ARG A 6 -21.07 27.33 3.35
N TYR A 7 -19.87 26.75 3.35
CA TYR A 7 -18.62 27.47 3.48
C TYR A 7 -18.35 28.39 2.28
N ALA A 8 -18.59 27.92 1.05
CA ALA A 8 -18.40 28.72 -0.16
C ALA A 8 -19.41 29.88 -0.25
N ARG A 9 -20.66 29.67 0.18
CA ARG A 9 -21.68 30.73 0.27
C ARG A 9 -21.29 31.79 1.30
N SER A 10 -21.00 31.37 2.53
CA SER A 10 -20.59 32.28 3.61
C SER A 10 -19.34 33.09 3.25
N LEU A 11 -18.36 32.49 2.57
CA LEU A 11 -17.17 33.22 2.10
C LEU A 11 -17.52 34.27 1.04
N ARG A 12 -18.45 33.97 0.12
CA ARG A 12 -18.92 34.95 -0.88
C ARG A 12 -19.65 36.12 -0.23
N ASP A 13 -20.47 35.84 0.76
CA ASP A 13 -21.24 36.87 1.46
C ASP A 13 -20.30 37.78 2.26
N ALA A 14 -19.32 37.21 2.98
CA ALA A 14 -18.29 37.99 3.67
C ALA A 14 -17.45 38.89 2.74
N ILE A 15 -17.11 38.41 1.54
CA ILE A 15 -16.40 39.20 0.52
C ILE A 15 -17.28 40.35 0.02
N ARG A 16 -18.58 40.11 -0.22
CA ARG A 16 -19.53 41.13 -0.65
C ARG A 16 -19.76 42.20 0.42
N GLU A 17 -19.93 41.79 1.66
CA GLU A 17 -20.06 42.71 2.81
C GLU A 17 -18.80 43.55 3.03
N ALA A 18 -17.62 42.98 2.82
CA ALA A 18 -16.36 43.72 2.87
C ALA A 18 -16.22 44.71 1.70
N ALA A 19 -16.64 44.32 0.50
CA ALA A 19 -16.59 45.16 -0.69
C ALA A 19 -17.59 46.33 -0.64
N ALA A 20 -18.79 46.09 -0.11
CA ALA A 20 -19.85 47.09 0.03
C ALA A 20 -19.60 48.09 1.18
N ASP A 21 -18.61 47.83 2.03
CA ASP A 21 -18.26 48.67 3.16
C ASP A 21 -17.76 50.06 2.71
N THR A 22 -18.55 51.10 2.93
CA THR A 22 -18.22 52.49 2.59
C THR A 22 -17.20 53.09 3.54
N ASP A 23 -17.10 52.58 4.76
CA ASP A 23 -16.19 53.08 5.80
C ASP A 23 -14.76 52.55 5.63
N ARG A 24 -14.53 51.76 4.57
CA ARG A 24 -13.23 51.19 4.18
C ARG A 24 -12.52 50.46 5.33
N LYS A 25 -13.27 49.85 6.25
CA LYS A 25 -12.70 49.12 7.39
C LYS A 25 -11.65 48.11 6.90
N PRO A 26 -10.43 48.10 7.51
CA PRO A 26 -9.37 47.19 7.10
C PRO A 26 -9.82 45.73 7.14
N VAL A 27 -9.47 44.96 6.11
CA VAL A 27 -9.89 43.55 5.97
C VAL A 27 -8.70 42.63 6.19
N LEU A 28 -8.82 41.68 7.12
CA LEU A 28 -7.81 40.65 7.37
C LEU A 28 -8.31 39.29 6.86
N ILE A 29 -7.65 38.76 5.83
CA ILE A 29 -7.93 37.46 5.22
C ILE A 29 -6.98 36.41 5.79
N ILE A 30 -7.50 35.50 6.61
CA ILE A 30 -6.71 34.46 7.28
C ILE A 30 -7.01 33.11 6.66
N GLY A 31 -5.97 32.33 6.37
CA GLY A 31 -6.14 30.94 5.96
C GLY A 31 -4.81 30.27 5.62
N GLU A 32 -4.84 28.94 5.56
CA GLU A 32 -3.68 28.11 5.23
C GLU A 32 -2.97 28.49 3.92
N PRO A 33 -1.72 28.01 3.73
CA PRO A 33 -0.98 28.16 2.49
C PRO A 33 -1.75 27.62 1.27
N GLY A 34 -1.58 28.29 0.13
CA GLY A 34 -2.12 27.83 -1.15
C GLY A 34 -3.63 28.04 -1.35
N LEU A 35 -4.28 28.88 -0.53
CA LEU A 35 -5.70 29.24 -0.68
C LEU A 35 -5.97 30.44 -1.60
N GLU A 36 -4.94 30.97 -2.26
CA GLU A 36 -5.08 32.11 -3.21
C GLU A 36 -5.80 33.31 -2.56
N LYS A 37 -5.34 33.72 -1.37
CA LYS A 37 -5.97 34.79 -0.57
C LYS A 37 -5.89 36.15 -1.24
N ASP A 38 -4.86 36.39 -2.03
CA ASP A 38 -4.67 37.59 -2.88
C ASP A 38 -5.77 37.71 -3.94
N ASN A 39 -6.22 36.61 -4.54
CA ASN A 39 -7.38 36.62 -5.43
C ASN A 39 -8.68 37.02 -4.70
N LEU A 40 -8.83 36.65 -3.42
CA LEU A 40 -9.97 37.09 -2.62
C LEU A 40 -9.89 38.59 -2.31
N ALA A 41 -8.69 39.10 -2.03
CA ALA A 41 -8.46 40.54 -1.85
C ALA A 41 -8.82 41.32 -3.13
N ALA A 42 -8.43 40.83 -4.30
CA ALA A 42 -8.79 41.43 -5.57
C ALA A 42 -10.32 41.48 -5.78
N LEU A 43 -11.05 40.42 -5.40
CA LEU A 43 -12.51 40.41 -5.46
C LEU A 43 -13.15 41.48 -4.57
N ILE A 44 -12.56 41.76 -3.40
CA ILE A 44 -13.04 42.83 -2.52
C ILE A 44 -12.80 44.19 -3.16
N HIS A 45 -11.59 44.45 -3.66
CA HIS A 45 -11.24 45.72 -4.30
C HIS A 45 -12.13 46.01 -5.52
N PHE A 46 -12.18 45.08 -6.50
CA PHE A 46 -12.96 45.27 -7.72
C PHE A 46 -14.48 45.23 -7.49
N GLY A 47 -14.93 44.67 -6.37
CA GLY A 47 -16.32 44.70 -5.93
C GLY A 47 -16.72 45.99 -5.20
N SER A 48 -15.75 46.84 -4.83
CA SER A 48 -15.99 48.05 -4.04
C SER A 48 -16.20 49.31 -4.90
N SER A 49 -16.52 50.43 -4.25
CA SER A 49 -16.54 51.77 -4.87
C SER A 49 -15.17 52.18 -5.42
N ASP A 50 -14.08 51.64 -4.87
CA ASP A 50 -12.70 51.96 -5.23
C ASP A 50 -12.20 51.16 -6.46
N ARG A 51 -13.04 50.38 -7.14
CA ARG A 51 -12.67 49.48 -8.26
C ARG A 51 -11.94 50.13 -9.46
N ARG A 52 -11.98 51.46 -9.59
CA ARG A 52 -11.29 52.22 -10.65
C ARG A 52 -9.97 52.84 -10.16
N ARG A 53 -9.71 52.82 -8.86
CA ARG A 53 -8.46 53.27 -8.25
C ARG A 53 -7.41 52.15 -8.38
N PRO A 54 -6.11 52.47 -8.36
CA PRO A 54 -5.09 51.44 -8.40
C PRO A 54 -5.14 50.60 -7.11
N MET A 55 -4.82 49.32 -7.26
CA MET A 55 -4.59 48.40 -6.16
C MET A 55 -3.11 48.03 -6.17
N VAL A 56 -2.40 48.40 -5.10
CA VAL A 56 -0.96 48.13 -4.97
C VAL A 56 -0.76 46.93 -4.05
N ARG A 57 -0.13 45.88 -4.57
CA ARG A 57 0.21 44.67 -3.82
C ARG A 57 1.65 44.75 -3.34
N ILE A 58 1.83 44.65 -2.03
CA ILE A 58 3.12 44.61 -1.35
C ILE A 58 3.25 43.22 -0.70
N ASP A 59 4.26 42.44 -1.11
CA ASP A 59 4.57 41.16 -0.46
C ASP A 59 5.46 41.43 0.75
N ALA A 60 4.90 41.31 1.94
CA ALA A 60 5.61 41.65 3.18
C ALA A 60 6.82 40.74 3.43
N ALA A 61 6.84 39.54 2.83
CA ALA A 61 7.97 38.62 2.93
C ALA A 61 9.22 39.09 2.15
N LEU A 62 9.06 40.04 1.22
CA LEU A 62 10.14 40.56 0.37
C LEU A 62 10.67 41.91 0.84
N LEU A 63 10.10 42.48 1.91
CA LEU A 63 10.52 43.78 2.43
C LEU A 63 11.90 43.72 3.09
N HIS A 64 12.72 44.73 2.84
CA HIS A 64 13.97 44.93 3.57
C HIS A 64 13.71 45.22 5.05
N ALA A 65 14.57 44.71 5.93
CA ALA A 65 14.36 44.77 7.38
C ALA A 65 14.45 46.18 7.98
N ASP A 66 15.03 47.13 7.25
CA ASP A 66 15.12 48.56 7.59
C ASP A 66 13.87 49.35 7.18
N GLY A 67 13.00 48.78 6.34
CA GLY A 67 11.76 49.40 5.87
C GLY A 67 11.96 50.45 4.78
N SER A 68 13.13 50.50 4.14
CA SER A 68 13.43 51.49 3.10
C SER A 68 12.47 51.45 1.91
N ASP A 69 11.87 50.28 1.65
CA ASP A 69 10.94 50.05 0.53
C ASP A 69 9.64 50.86 0.63
N LEU A 70 9.14 51.05 1.86
CA LEU A 70 7.84 51.69 2.11
C LEU A 70 8.00 53.13 2.59
N TRP A 71 8.92 53.34 3.53
CA TRP A 71 9.12 54.63 4.20
C TRP A 71 10.32 55.43 3.65
N GLY A 72 11.05 54.89 2.68
CA GLY A 72 12.26 55.51 2.13
C GLY A 72 13.49 55.33 3.03
N SER A 73 14.67 55.60 2.46
CA SER A 73 15.92 55.64 3.24
C SER A 73 16.05 56.97 3.97
N SER A 74 16.43 56.94 5.25
CA SER A 74 16.66 58.15 6.04
C SER A 74 17.75 59.02 5.39
N GLY A 75 17.38 60.19 4.87
CA GLY A 75 18.31 61.21 4.38
C GLY A 75 18.21 61.61 2.89
N LYS A 76 17.33 61.00 2.09
CA LYS A 76 17.03 61.47 0.72
C LYS A 76 15.62 62.03 0.63
N ASN A 77 15.49 63.23 0.06
CA ASN A 77 14.23 63.96 -0.13
C ASN A 77 13.45 63.38 -1.34
N GLU A 78 13.28 62.05 -1.38
CA GLU A 78 12.53 61.32 -2.40
C GLU A 78 11.13 60.99 -1.86
N SER A 79 10.10 61.15 -2.68
CA SER A 79 8.72 60.77 -2.33
C SER A 79 8.65 59.29 -1.96
N THR A 80 8.10 58.96 -0.79
CA THR A 80 8.04 57.56 -0.34
C THR A 80 7.02 56.76 -1.17
N LEU A 81 7.15 55.43 -1.18
CA LEU A 81 6.18 54.59 -1.89
C LEU A 81 4.76 54.78 -1.31
N LEU A 82 4.64 55.01 0.00
CA LEU A 82 3.36 55.29 0.65
C LEU A 82 2.75 56.63 0.20
N ASP A 83 3.58 57.68 0.03
CA ASP A 83 3.12 58.97 -0.49
C ASP A 83 2.61 58.84 -1.94
N CYS A 84 3.30 58.04 -2.75
CA CYS A 84 2.90 57.75 -4.14
C CYS A 84 1.60 56.92 -4.22
N ILE A 85 1.35 56.05 -3.25
CA ILE A 85 0.11 55.25 -3.17
C ILE A 85 -1.09 56.12 -2.81
N GLY A 86 -0.91 57.09 -1.91
CA GLY A 86 -1.97 58.00 -1.47
C GLY A 86 -3.18 57.26 -0.88
N ASP A 87 -4.38 57.61 -1.34
CA ASP A 87 -5.66 57.04 -0.88
C ASP A 87 -6.11 55.79 -1.67
N SER A 88 -5.17 55.15 -2.37
CA SER A 88 -5.39 53.94 -3.18
C SER A 88 -5.55 52.69 -2.32
N THR A 89 -5.99 51.58 -2.94
CA THR A 89 -6.12 50.31 -2.20
C THR A 89 -4.76 49.65 -2.04
N VAL A 90 -4.41 49.25 -0.81
CA VAL A 90 -3.18 48.50 -0.53
C VAL A 90 -3.51 47.07 -0.11
N LEU A 91 -2.83 46.12 -0.73
CA LEU A 91 -2.81 44.72 -0.33
C LEU A 91 -1.46 44.38 0.31
N LEU A 92 -1.46 44.17 1.62
CA LEU A 92 -0.31 43.63 2.34
C LEU A 92 -0.42 42.09 2.35
N ASP A 93 0.33 41.43 1.46
CA ASP A 93 0.34 39.98 1.35
C ASP A 93 1.34 39.37 2.34
N LYS A 94 0.95 38.27 3.02
CA LYS A 94 1.79 37.48 3.93
C LYS A 94 2.42 38.29 5.06
N LEU A 95 1.61 39.09 5.76
CA LEU A 95 2.10 39.93 6.86
C LEU A 95 2.84 39.13 7.95
N ASP A 96 2.44 37.87 8.18
CA ASP A 96 3.09 36.96 9.14
C ASP A 96 4.54 36.58 8.78
N LYS A 97 4.97 36.83 7.54
CA LYS A 97 6.33 36.54 7.06
C LYS A 97 7.20 37.80 6.97
N ALA A 98 6.68 38.94 7.42
CA ALA A 98 7.44 40.19 7.46
C ALA A 98 8.64 40.10 8.43
N PRO A 99 9.69 40.89 8.22
CA PRO A 99 10.75 41.07 9.21
C PRO A 99 10.17 41.55 10.54
N LYS A 100 10.54 40.89 11.65
CA LYS A 100 9.98 41.16 13.00
C LYS A 100 10.12 42.62 13.44
N ASN A 101 11.18 43.30 12.99
CA ASN A 101 11.44 44.71 13.33
C ASN A 101 10.42 45.68 12.70
N LEU A 102 9.71 45.25 11.65
CA LEU A 102 8.73 46.06 10.93
C LEU A 102 7.28 45.72 11.30
N GLU A 103 7.05 44.67 12.11
CA GLU A 103 5.70 44.20 12.42
C GLU A 103 4.83 45.29 13.05
N SER A 104 5.37 46.03 14.03
CA SER A 104 4.65 47.13 14.69
C SER A 104 4.30 48.26 13.71
N ARG A 105 5.25 48.66 12.86
CA ARG A 105 5.06 49.72 11.86
C ARG A 105 4.08 49.31 10.75
N LEU A 106 4.11 48.05 10.32
CA LEU A 106 3.17 47.52 9.32
C LEU A 106 1.76 47.38 9.90
N VAL A 107 1.62 47.02 11.18
CA VAL A 107 0.33 47.01 11.90
C VAL A 107 -0.21 48.43 12.07
N GLU A 108 0.64 49.41 12.36
CA GLU A 108 0.22 50.81 12.47
C GLU A 108 -0.23 51.38 11.11
N LEU A 109 0.58 51.17 10.06
CA LEU A 109 0.20 51.46 8.68
C LEU A 109 -1.15 50.81 8.34
N ALA A 110 -1.35 49.58 8.81
CA ALA A 110 -2.55 48.84 8.51
C ALA A 110 -3.84 49.43 9.14
N LEU A 111 -3.71 50.29 10.16
CA LEU A 111 -4.84 50.90 10.85
C LEU A 111 -5.06 52.36 10.43
N GLN A 112 -4.02 53.03 9.94
CA GLN A 112 -4.03 54.47 9.65
C GLN A 112 -4.04 54.83 8.15
N HIS A 113 -3.92 53.84 7.25
CA HIS A 113 -3.91 54.09 5.81
C HIS A 113 -5.20 54.81 5.34
N PRO A 114 -5.11 55.94 4.60
CA PRO A 114 -6.28 56.72 4.17
C PRO A 114 -7.13 56.03 3.10
N GLY A 115 -6.54 55.08 2.36
CA GLY A 115 -7.24 54.25 1.39
C GLY A 115 -7.80 52.97 1.99
N ARG A 116 -8.29 52.07 1.12
CA ARG A 116 -8.73 50.75 1.55
C ARG A 116 -7.52 49.84 1.78
N LEU A 117 -7.49 49.13 2.90
CA LEU A 117 -6.44 48.16 3.19
C LEU A 117 -6.98 46.73 3.27
N ILE A 118 -6.28 45.82 2.61
CA ILE A 118 -6.53 44.39 2.69
C ILE A 118 -5.23 43.70 3.10
N ILE A 119 -5.31 42.79 4.06
CA ILE A 119 -4.18 42.08 4.63
C ILE A 119 -4.42 40.59 4.42
N THR A 120 -3.40 39.84 4.03
CA THR A 120 -3.46 38.37 4.07
C THR A 120 -2.49 37.82 5.09
N SER A 121 -2.87 36.72 5.73
CA SER A 121 -1.98 35.99 6.61
C SER A 121 -2.26 34.49 6.64
N GLU A 122 -1.21 33.70 6.91
CA GLU A 122 -1.31 32.26 7.17
C GLU A 122 -1.55 31.94 8.65
N SER A 123 -1.16 32.83 9.56
CA SER A 123 -1.30 32.66 11.00
C SER A 123 -2.30 33.67 11.59
N GLN A 124 -2.69 33.46 12.85
CA GLN A 124 -3.52 34.44 13.54
C GLN A 124 -2.64 35.54 14.13
N ILE A 125 -2.97 36.80 13.81
CA ILE A 125 -2.31 37.99 14.35
C ILE A 125 -3.27 38.62 15.36
N GLY A 126 -3.01 38.42 16.65
CA GLY A 126 -3.92 38.78 17.74
C GLY A 126 -4.30 40.27 17.78
N THR A 127 -3.35 41.15 17.47
CA THR A 127 -3.51 42.62 17.48
C THR A 127 -4.48 43.14 16.43
N LEU A 128 -4.54 42.50 15.26
CA LEU A 128 -5.40 42.94 14.14
C LEU A 128 -6.82 42.37 14.21
N ASN A 129 -7.07 41.34 15.02
CA ASN A 129 -8.37 40.67 15.08
C ASN A 129 -9.52 41.56 15.59
N GLN A 130 -9.23 42.57 16.42
CA GLN A 130 -10.24 43.46 16.99
C GLN A 130 -10.52 44.69 16.11
N SER A 131 -9.50 45.18 15.42
CA SER A 131 -9.59 46.40 14.62
C SER A 131 -9.97 46.14 13.15
N CYS A 132 -9.68 44.94 12.62
CA CYS A 132 -9.99 44.58 11.23
C CYS A 132 -11.27 43.73 11.12
N ARG A 133 -11.92 43.76 9.96
CA ARG A 133 -12.92 42.76 9.58
C ARG A 133 -12.19 41.48 9.18
N VAL A 134 -12.38 40.41 9.96
CA VAL A 134 -11.67 39.13 9.74
C VAL A 134 -12.47 38.19 8.83
N ILE A 135 -11.88 37.80 7.69
CA ILE A 135 -12.42 36.79 6.78
C ILE A 135 -11.56 35.53 6.91
N ARG A 136 -12.13 34.47 7.48
CA ARG A 136 -11.46 33.16 7.56
C ARG A 136 -11.74 32.32 6.33
N VAL A 137 -10.69 31.94 5.62
CA VAL A 137 -10.78 31.13 4.42
C VAL A 137 -10.62 29.65 4.81
N PRO A 138 -11.66 28.81 4.65
CA PRO A 138 -11.60 27.41 5.06
C PRO A 138 -10.67 26.62 4.14
N PRO A 139 -9.88 25.67 4.66
CA PRO A 139 -9.04 24.83 3.81
C PRO A 139 -9.87 23.90 2.93
N LEU A 140 -9.30 23.44 1.83
CA LEU A 140 -9.99 22.62 0.82
C LEU A 140 -10.55 21.32 1.42
N ARG A 141 -9.86 20.70 2.37
CA ARG A 141 -10.31 19.50 3.11
C ARG A 141 -11.61 19.68 3.91
N VAL A 142 -11.95 20.90 4.32
CA VAL A 142 -13.22 21.20 5.01
C VAL A 142 -14.36 21.37 4.01
N ARG A 143 -14.05 21.78 2.77
CA ARG A 143 -15.00 22.01 1.68
C ARG A 143 -14.88 20.99 0.55
N ARG A 144 -14.64 19.71 0.88
CA ARG A 144 -14.52 18.59 -0.07
C ARG A 144 -15.72 18.45 -1.03
N GLN A 145 -16.91 18.86 -0.60
CA GLN A 145 -18.11 18.87 -1.44
C GLN A 145 -17.97 19.79 -2.67
N ASP A 146 -17.22 20.89 -2.55
CA ASP A 146 -16.99 21.84 -3.63
C ASP A 146 -15.90 21.37 -4.62
N LEU A 147 -15.13 20.34 -4.26
CA LEU A 147 -13.97 19.89 -5.04
C LEU A 147 -14.34 19.51 -6.48
N GLY A 148 -15.49 18.88 -6.69
CA GLY A 148 -15.96 18.52 -8.02
C GLY A 148 -16.25 19.72 -8.92
N GLU A 149 -16.72 20.84 -8.36
CA GLU A 149 -16.89 22.10 -9.10
C GLU A 149 -15.55 22.76 -9.39
N TRP A 150 -14.64 22.78 -8.41
CA TRP A 150 -13.27 23.28 -8.55
C TRP A 150 -12.49 22.54 -9.64
N LEU A 151 -12.55 21.21 -9.65
CA LEU A 151 -11.90 20.38 -10.67
C LEU A 151 -12.42 20.71 -12.07
N ARG A 152 -13.75 20.76 -12.25
CA ARG A 152 -14.36 21.12 -13.54
C ARG A 152 -14.00 22.54 -13.98
N TYR A 153 -13.94 23.48 -13.04
CA TYR A 153 -13.52 24.85 -13.32
C TYR A 153 -12.04 24.91 -13.73
N GLY A 154 -11.14 24.33 -12.93
CA GLY A 154 -9.70 24.34 -13.17
C GLY A 154 -9.33 23.63 -14.46
N VAL A 155 -9.94 22.48 -14.77
CA VAL A 155 -9.74 21.78 -16.05
C VAL A 155 -10.11 22.67 -17.23
N ARG A 156 -11.26 23.36 -17.18
CA ARG A 156 -11.65 24.29 -18.26
C ARG A 156 -10.68 25.45 -18.41
N GLN A 157 -10.23 26.02 -17.29
CA GLN A 157 -9.33 27.18 -17.29
C GLN A 157 -7.94 26.79 -17.82
N GLU A 158 -7.35 25.71 -17.30
CA GLU A 158 -6.03 25.25 -17.68
C GLU A 158 -6.00 24.67 -19.10
N SER A 159 -7.07 24.01 -19.55
CA SER A 159 -7.18 23.53 -20.93
C SER A 159 -7.04 24.68 -21.93
N ARG A 160 -7.71 25.81 -21.67
CA ARG A 160 -7.61 27.01 -22.52
C ARG A 160 -6.21 27.61 -22.52
N LYS A 161 -5.58 27.73 -21.34
CA LYS A 161 -4.20 28.25 -21.23
C LYS A 161 -3.19 27.38 -21.99
N GLN A 162 -3.43 26.08 -22.06
CA GLN A 162 -2.57 25.11 -22.75
C GLN A 162 -2.91 24.92 -24.24
N GLY A 163 -3.86 25.71 -24.77
CA GLY A 163 -4.25 25.69 -26.19
C GLY A 163 -5.15 24.53 -26.61
N TRP A 164 -5.91 23.93 -25.68
CA TRP A 164 -6.93 22.93 -26.02
C TRP A 164 -8.18 23.62 -26.57
N SER A 165 -8.73 23.10 -27.68
CA SER A 165 -9.95 23.61 -28.32
C SER A 165 -11.23 23.31 -27.51
N LEU A 166 -11.29 22.13 -26.88
CA LEU A 166 -12.37 21.72 -25.98
C LEU A 166 -11.76 21.16 -24.69
N ALA A 167 -12.31 21.56 -23.55
CA ALA A 167 -11.89 21.02 -22.26
C ALA A 167 -12.47 19.61 -22.07
N PRO A 168 -11.64 18.62 -21.69
CA PRO A 168 -12.11 17.25 -21.50
C PRO A 168 -13.02 17.14 -20.27
N THR A 169 -13.92 16.17 -20.30
CA THR A 169 -14.77 15.82 -19.16
C THR A 169 -13.99 15.01 -18.12
N LEU A 170 -14.50 14.98 -16.89
CA LEU A 170 -13.91 14.24 -15.77
C LEU A 170 -14.74 13.02 -15.44
N ALA A 171 -14.10 11.86 -15.33
CA ALA A 171 -14.74 10.65 -14.84
C ALA A 171 -15.22 10.82 -13.39
N PRO A 172 -16.41 10.29 -13.01
CA PRO A 172 -16.96 10.43 -11.66
C PRO A 172 -16.07 9.86 -10.54
N GLY A 173 -15.27 8.83 -10.85
CA GLY A 173 -14.36 8.21 -9.88
C GLY A 173 -13.21 9.12 -9.45
N ILE A 174 -12.76 10.03 -10.33
CA ILE A 174 -11.68 11.00 -10.06
C ILE A 174 -12.08 11.94 -8.92
N VAL A 175 -13.30 12.47 -8.98
CA VAL A 175 -13.81 13.37 -7.92
C VAL A 175 -13.86 12.64 -6.59
N LYS A 176 -14.37 11.39 -6.58
CA LYS A 176 -14.42 10.56 -5.36
C LYS A 176 -13.05 10.21 -4.82
N GLN A 177 -12.07 9.96 -5.68
CA GLN A 177 -10.69 9.67 -5.31
C GLN A 177 -10.05 10.90 -4.67
N LEU A 178 -10.10 12.05 -5.34
CA LEU A 178 -9.47 13.28 -4.87
C LEU A 178 -10.16 13.84 -3.61
N GLN A 179 -11.45 13.60 -3.41
CA GLN A 179 -12.14 13.98 -2.16
C GLN A 179 -11.58 13.30 -0.90
N ARG A 180 -10.83 12.20 -1.05
CA ARG A 180 -10.18 11.49 0.07
C ARG A 180 -8.82 12.08 0.45
N TYR A 181 -8.29 12.99 -0.36
CA TYR A 181 -7.00 13.62 -0.13
C TYR A 181 -7.15 14.95 0.62
N ASP A 182 -6.16 15.28 1.46
CA ASP A 182 -6.23 16.42 2.36
C ASP A 182 -5.76 17.75 1.75
N PHE A 183 -5.03 17.71 0.63
CA PHE A 183 -4.48 18.88 -0.07
C PHE A 183 -3.73 19.82 0.90
N PRO A 184 -2.57 19.43 1.42
CA PRO A 184 -1.78 20.25 2.34
C PRO A 184 -1.45 21.65 1.79
N ASN A 185 -1.37 21.82 0.46
CA ASN A 185 -1.15 23.12 -0.17
C ASN A 185 -2.39 23.58 -1.00
N ASN A 186 -3.58 23.16 -0.57
CA ASN A 186 -4.90 23.64 -0.98
C ASN A 186 -5.10 23.82 -2.50
N LEU A 187 -5.50 25.00 -2.96
CA LEU A 187 -5.85 25.27 -4.36
C LEU A 187 -4.63 25.27 -5.27
N ARG A 188 -3.47 25.74 -4.79
CA ARG A 188 -2.20 25.67 -5.56
C ARG A 188 -1.84 24.25 -5.93
N GLU A 189 -1.97 23.32 -4.97
CA GLU A 189 -1.74 21.91 -5.21
C GLU A 189 -2.74 21.32 -6.21
N LEU A 190 -4.02 21.67 -6.05
CA LEU A 190 -5.08 21.25 -6.96
C LEU A 190 -4.82 21.72 -8.41
N GLU A 191 -4.44 22.99 -8.58
CA GLU A 191 -4.10 23.55 -9.90
C GLU A 191 -2.89 22.84 -10.51
N GLN A 192 -1.86 22.55 -9.72
CA GLN A 192 -0.71 21.78 -10.19
C GLN A 192 -1.09 20.35 -10.61
N ILE A 193 -1.97 19.68 -9.86
CA ILE A 193 -2.48 18.35 -10.21
C ILE A 193 -3.25 18.41 -11.54
N ILE A 194 -4.13 19.39 -11.71
CA ILE A 194 -4.91 19.59 -12.95
C ILE A 194 -3.97 19.89 -14.13
N TYR A 195 -3.01 20.78 -13.94
CA TYR A 195 -2.02 21.14 -14.96
C TYR A 195 -1.25 19.90 -15.44
N ARG A 196 -0.73 19.10 -14.49
CA ARG A 196 -0.01 17.85 -14.78
C ARG A 196 -0.91 16.83 -15.47
N ALA A 197 -2.15 16.72 -15.01
CA ALA A 197 -3.12 15.80 -15.58
C ALA A 197 -3.37 16.10 -17.07
N LEU A 198 -3.62 17.36 -17.41
CA LEU A 198 -3.81 17.77 -18.81
C LEU A 198 -2.55 17.54 -19.66
N GLN A 199 -1.37 17.85 -19.14
CA GLN A 199 -0.10 17.58 -19.83
C GLN A 199 0.11 16.08 -20.09
N GLN A 200 -0.19 15.24 -19.11
CA GLN A 200 -0.09 13.79 -19.25
C GLN A 200 -1.11 13.26 -20.27
N ALA A 201 -2.36 13.73 -20.23
CA ALA A 201 -3.38 13.34 -21.20
C ALA A 201 -3.00 13.73 -22.64
N ARG A 202 -2.42 14.92 -22.84
CA ARG A 202 -1.92 15.37 -24.15
C ARG A 202 -0.81 14.47 -24.70
N ARG A 203 0.09 14.00 -23.83
CA ARG A 203 1.18 13.09 -24.23
C ARG A 203 0.71 11.67 -24.52
N LEU A 204 -0.35 11.22 -23.84
CA LEU A 204 -0.94 9.89 -24.05
C LEU A 204 -1.76 9.81 -25.34
N ALA A 205 -2.28 10.93 -25.82
CA ALA A 205 -2.99 11.01 -27.09
C ALA A 205 -1.99 10.86 -28.25
N GLN A 206 -1.86 9.66 -28.81
CA GLN A 206 -1.18 9.42 -30.10
C GLN A 206 -2.05 9.86 -31.30
N GLY A 207 -2.98 10.80 -31.09
CA GLY A 207 -4.08 11.18 -31.98
C GLY A 207 -4.89 12.37 -31.42
N PRO A 208 -6.17 12.55 -31.78
CA PRO A 208 -6.99 13.63 -31.24
C PRO A 208 -7.11 13.55 -29.72
N LEU A 209 -7.16 14.71 -29.07
CA LEU A 209 -7.22 14.83 -27.62
C LEU A 209 -8.43 14.06 -27.05
N PRO A 210 -8.28 13.34 -25.92
CA PRO A 210 -9.35 12.53 -25.36
C PRO A 210 -10.51 13.41 -24.88
N GLN A 211 -11.75 12.98 -25.14
CA GLN A 211 -12.95 13.68 -24.68
C GLN A 211 -13.15 13.57 -23.16
N GLU A 212 -12.65 12.51 -22.53
CA GLU A 212 -12.71 12.27 -21.08
C GLU A 212 -11.31 11.94 -20.53
N LEU A 213 -10.95 12.52 -19.38
CA LEU A 213 -9.66 12.26 -18.73
C LEU A 213 -9.68 10.91 -17.99
N PRO A 214 -8.68 10.02 -18.23
CA PRO A 214 -8.58 8.75 -17.50
C PRO A 214 -8.19 8.98 -16.03
N GLU A 215 -8.66 8.09 -15.15
CA GLU A 215 -8.42 8.20 -13.69
C GLU A 215 -6.92 8.13 -13.33
N ASP A 216 -6.15 7.35 -14.10
CA ASP A 216 -4.70 7.11 -13.93
C ASP A 216 -3.82 8.36 -14.09
N VAL A 217 -4.43 9.49 -14.45
CA VAL A 217 -3.74 10.75 -14.74
C VAL A 217 -3.69 11.67 -13.51
N PHE A 218 -4.54 11.42 -12.49
CA PHE A 218 -4.57 12.19 -11.26
C PHE A 218 -3.79 11.49 -10.13
N TRP A 219 -2.70 12.12 -9.68
CA TRP A 219 -1.79 11.61 -8.65
C TRP A 219 -1.90 12.45 -7.37
N THR A 220 -2.00 11.81 -6.20
CA THR A 220 -1.93 12.47 -4.88
C THR A 220 -0.98 11.70 -3.97
N ASP A 221 -0.21 12.40 -3.13
CA ASP A 221 0.66 11.75 -2.14
C ASP A 221 -0.22 11.16 -1.01
N SER A 222 0.15 10.01 -0.45
CA SER A 222 -0.58 9.43 0.69
C SER A 222 0.07 9.91 2.01
N PRO A 223 -0.69 10.22 3.09
CA PRO A 223 -0.11 10.73 4.34
C PRO A 223 0.94 9.77 4.94
N SER A 224 1.90 10.37 5.65
CA SER A 224 3.09 9.72 6.22
C SER A 224 2.75 8.48 7.07
N LYS A 225 3.15 7.31 6.56
CA LYS A 225 3.13 6.03 7.29
C LYS A 225 4.18 6.02 8.42
N PRO A 226 4.00 5.20 9.48
CA PRO A 226 4.81 5.16 10.72
C PRO A 226 6.33 5.05 10.48
N ARG A 227 7.14 5.27 11.54
CA ARG A 227 8.62 5.18 11.54
C ARG A 227 9.10 3.97 10.73
N ARG A 228 9.47 4.21 9.48
CA ARG A 228 10.08 3.24 8.57
C ARG A 228 11.58 3.42 8.64
N PHE A 229 12.29 2.32 8.86
CA PHE A 229 13.75 2.32 8.79
C PHE A 229 14.17 1.87 7.40
N GLU A 230 14.71 2.78 6.58
CA GLU A 230 15.16 2.47 5.23
C GLU A 230 16.54 1.77 5.25
N LEU A 231 16.58 0.47 4.95
CA LEU A 231 17.81 -0.34 5.00
C LEU A 231 18.91 0.21 4.09
N TRP A 232 18.54 0.61 2.87
CA TRP A 232 19.49 1.04 1.86
C TRP A 232 19.98 2.48 2.04
N ARG A 233 19.38 3.25 2.95
CA ARG A 233 19.99 4.51 3.43
C ARG A 233 21.12 4.22 4.41
N TRP A 234 20.94 3.21 5.26
CA TRP A 234 21.96 2.80 6.23
C TRP A 234 23.14 2.05 5.59
N ARG A 235 22.88 1.14 4.64
CA ARG A 235 23.90 0.40 3.88
C ARG A 235 23.63 0.47 2.38
N PRO A 236 24.20 1.46 1.67
CA PRO A 236 23.93 1.68 0.24
C PRO A 236 24.51 0.56 -0.65
N ASP A 237 25.62 -0.06 -0.28
CA ASP A 237 26.30 -1.09 -1.10
C ASP A 237 25.44 -2.35 -1.26
N LEU A 238 24.66 -2.70 -0.23
CA LEU A 238 23.71 -3.82 -0.27
C LEU A 238 22.71 -3.65 -1.41
N ARG A 239 22.28 -2.42 -1.71
CA ARG A 239 21.35 -2.15 -2.81
C ARG A 239 21.95 -2.57 -4.16
N LEU A 240 23.23 -2.26 -4.39
CA LEU A 240 23.91 -2.56 -5.66
C LEU A 240 24.02 -4.08 -5.86
N GLN A 241 24.42 -4.80 -4.80
CA GLN A 241 24.51 -6.26 -4.83
C GLN A 241 23.14 -6.91 -5.08
N MET A 242 22.13 -6.52 -4.30
CA MET A 242 20.77 -7.06 -4.41
C MET A 242 20.09 -6.74 -5.76
N ARG A 243 20.51 -5.66 -6.43
CA ARG A 243 20.01 -5.28 -7.75
C ARG A 243 20.61 -6.11 -8.89
N SER A 244 21.74 -6.79 -8.69
CA SER A 244 22.46 -7.50 -9.77
C SER A 244 21.57 -8.54 -10.49
N PRO A 245 21.31 -8.40 -11.80
CA PRO A 245 20.53 -9.39 -12.55
C PRO A 245 21.24 -10.74 -12.64
N TRP A 246 22.57 -10.74 -12.64
CA TRP A 246 23.37 -11.98 -12.69
C TRP A 246 23.11 -12.83 -11.45
N LEU A 247 23.11 -12.22 -10.26
CA LEU A 247 22.83 -12.91 -9.00
C LEU A 247 21.47 -13.62 -9.05
N TRP A 248 20.43 -12.89 -9.45
CA TRP A 248 19.07 -13.44 -9.56
C TRP A 248 18.97 -14.51 -10.66
N ASN A 249 19.58 -14.30 -11.83
CA ASN A 249 19.51 -15.27 -12.91
C ASN A 249 20.28 -16.56 -12.57
N ALA A 250 21.46 -16.46 -11.96
CA ALA A 250 22.26 -17.60 -11.53
C ALA A 250 21.54 -18.40 -10.43
N LEU A 251 20.93 -17.71 -9.46
CA LEU A 251 20.13 -18.35 -8.42
C LEU A 251 18.92 -19.08 -9.01
N LEU A 252 18.13 -18.40 -9.85
CA LEU A 252 16.86 -18.91 -10.35
C LEU A 252 17.02 -19.98 -11.44
N PHE A 253 17.74 -19.64 -12.51
CA PHE A 253 17.89 -20.51 -13.69
C PHE A 253 19.08 -21.46 -13.60
N GLY A 254 20.04 -21.18 -12.71
CA GLY A 254 21.11 -22.11 -12.35
C GLY A 254 20.66 -23.00 -11.20
N LEU A 255 20.85 -22.54 -9.96
CA LEU A 255 20.71 -23.39 -8.77
C LEU A 255 19.29 -23.96 -8.59
N VAL A 256 18.28 -23.09 -8.45
CA VAL A 256 16.91 -23.50 -8.07
C VAL A 256 16.29 -24.44 -9.11
N SER A 257 16.45 -24.13 -10.40
CA SER A 257 15.86 -24.96 -11.47
C SER A 257 16.45 -26.37 -11.49
N TRP A 258 17.77 -26.50 -11.39
CA TRP A 258 18.45 -27.80 -11.42
C TRP A 258 18.20 -28.61 -10.15
N VAL A 259 18.21 -27.96 -8.98
CA VAL A 259 17.84 -28.62 -7.72
C VAL A 259 16.41 -29.16 -7.78
N PHE A 260 15.47 -28.40 -8.35
CA PHE A 260 14.08 -28.88 -8.51
C PHE A 260 13.96 -30.11 -9.40
N VAL A 261 14.72 -30.17 -10.50
CA VAL A 261 14.76 -31.35 -11.38
C VAL A 261 15.36 -32.54 -10.63
N ALA A 262 16.49 -32.34 -9.95
CA ALA A 262 17.16 -33.38 -9.17
C ALA A 262 16.25 -33.95 -8.07
N VAL A 263 15.55 -33.08 -7.33
CA VAL A 263 14.57 -33.48 -6.30
C VAL A 263 13.44 -34.31 -6.91
N ASN A 264 12.84 -33.88 -8.04
CA ASN A 264 11.77 -34.66 -8.66
C ASN A 264 12.27 -36.00 -9.18
N LEU A 265 13.43 -36.06 -9.84
CA LEU A 265 14.03 -37.32 -10.28
C LEU A 265 14.29 -38.25 -9.09
N TRP A 266 14.77 -37.73 -7.97
CA TRP A 266 15.01 -38.50 -6.76
C TRP A 266 13.71 -38.99 -6.10
N LEU A 267 12.63 -38.21 -6.12
CA LEU A 267 11.33 -38.65 -5.61
C LEU A 267 10.72 -39.79 -6.44
N TRP A 268 11.03 -39.87 -7.73
CA TRP A 268 10.59 -40.96 -8.61
C TRP A 268 11.49 -42.20 -8.56
N LEU A 269 12.81 -42.01 -8.59
CA LEU A 269 13.79 -43.09 -8.71
C LEU A 269 14.32 -43.58 -7.36
N GLY A 270 14.25 -42.75 -6.32
CA GLY A 270 14.76 -43.04 -4.99
C GLY A 270 13.79 -43.85 -4.11
N PRO A 271 14.16 -44.10 -2.85
CA PRO A 271 13.33 -44.80 -1.88
C PRO A 271 11.97 -44.13 -1.73
N GLN A 272 10.89 -44.90 -1.65
CA GLN A 272 9.54 -44.33 -1.64
C GLN A 272 9.06 -43.91 -0.24
N GLU A 273 9.75 -44.35 0.81
CA GLU A 273 9.40 -44.11 2.20
C GLU A 273 10.16 -42.91 2.78
N ARG A 274 9.50 -42.15 3.66
CA ARG A 274 10.05 -40.94 4.30
C ARG A 274 11.30 -41.18 5.12
N GLN A 275 11.41 -42.34 5.78
CA GLN A 275 12.55 -42.65 6.66
C GLN A 275 13.86 -42.87 5.89
N THR A 276 13.77 -43.21 4.61
CA THR A 276 14.92 -43.54 3.75
C THR A 276 15.11 -42.52 2.61
N ASN A 277 14.15 -41.62 2.39
CA ASN A 277 14.24 -40.62 1.34
C ASN A 277 14.63 -39.23 1.88
N PRO A 278 15.87 -38.76 1.64
CA PRO A 278 16.32 -37.44 2.11
C PRO A 278 15.58 -36.28 1.42
N ALA A 279 15.03 -36.47 0.22
CA ALA A 279 14.29 -35.42 -0.49
C ALA A 279 12.92 -35.15 0.16
N LEU A 280 12.26 -36.18 0.70
CA LEU A 280 11.03 -36.01 1.47
C LEU A 280 11.30 -35.24 2.76
N ASN A 281 12.39 -35.56 3.46
CA ASN A 281 12.79 -34.86 4.69
C ASN A 281 13.14 -33.37 4.40
N LEU A 282 13.93 -33.10 3.34
CA LEU A 282 14.23 -31.74 2.93
C LEU A 282 12.98 -30.92 2.57
N PHE A 283 11.99 -31.54 1.92
CA PHE A 283 10.78 -30.83 1.50
C PHE A 283 9.75 -30.68 2.63
N TRP A 284 9.49 -31.71 3.43
CA TRP A 284 8.44 -31.67 4.45
C TRP A 284 8.94 -31.22 5.83
N ALA A 285 10.16 -31.59 6.22
CA ALA A 285 10.70 -31.24 7.54
C ALA A 285 11.40 -29.88 7.58
N TRP A 286 12.17 -29.53 6.56
CA TRP A 286 12.87 -28.23 6.54
C TRP A 286 11.99 -27.07 6.08
N TRP A 287 11.25 -27.26 4.98
CA TRP A 287 10.62 -26.15 4.28
C TRP A 287 9.49 -25.47 5.07
N TRP A 288 8.58 -26.26 5.66
CA TRP A 288 7.41 -25.74 6.36
C TRP A 288 7.75 -24.89 7.60
N PRO A 289 8.57 -25.36 8.55
CA PRO A 289 8.97 -24.54 9.69
C PRO A 289 9.71 -23.27 9.27
N LEU A 290 10.63 -23.39 8.30
CA LEU A 290 11.45 -22.28 7.83
C LEU A 290 10.60 -21.21 7.13
N ILE A 291 9.62 -21.60 6.32
CA ILE A 291 8.75 -20.64 5.63
C ILE A 291 7.79 -19.96 6.61
N LEU A 292 7.26 -20.68 7.60
CA LEU A 292 6.38 -20.14 8.64
C LEU A 292 7.11 -19.14 9.56
N LEU A 293 8.35 -19.46 9.96
CA LEU A 293 9.25 -18.54 10.67
C LEU A 293 9.66 -17.33 9.80
N GLY A 294 9.80 -17.54 8.49
CA GLY A 294 10.17 -16.51 7.54
C GLY A 294 9.08 -15.46 7.29
N TYR A 295 7.78 -15.81 7.34
CA TYR A 295 6.71 -14.88 6.95
C TYR A 295 6.69 -13.56 7.74
N PRO A 296 6.78 -13.55 9.09
CA PRO A 296 6.82 -12.30 9.86
C PRO A 296 8.05 -11.45 9.55
N LEU A 297 9.12 -12.03 9.01
CA LEU A 297 10.35 -11.31 8.71
C LEU A 297 10.35 -10.77 7.28
N VAL A 298 10.21 -11.66 6.30
CA VAL A 298 10.45 -11.36 4.87
C VAL A 298 9.22 -11.52 3.98
N GLY A 299 8.06 -11.87 4.54
CA GLY A 299 6.81 -11.99 3.78
C GLY A 299 6.90 -13.04 2.66
N ARG A 300 6.53 -12.68 1.42
CA ARG A 300 6.48 -13.62 0.28
C ARG A 300 7.82 -13.81 -0.44
N LEU A 301 8.95 -13.58 0.21
CA LEU A 301 10.27 -13.66 -0.43
C LEU A 301 10.49 -15.01 -1.14
N TRP A 302 10.03 -16.13 -0.56
CA TRP A 302 10.10 -17.45 -1.18
C TRP A 302 9.49 -17.51 -2.60
N CYS A 303 8.40 -16.77 -2.84
CA CYS A 303 7.75 -16.72 -4.14
C CYS A 303 8.62 -16.03 -5.22
N SER A 304 9.68 -15.29 -4.84
CA SER A 304 10.64 -14.74 -5.81
C SER A 304 11.52 -15.83 -6.44
N PHE A 305 11.90 -16.84 -5.64
CA PHE A 305 12.75 -17.97 -6.04
C PHE A 305 12.04 -19.33 -6.03
N CYS A 306 10.73 -19.29 -6.22
CA CYS A 306 9.92 -20.49 -6.35
C CYS A 306 10.21 -21.23 -7.68
N PRO A 307 10.54 -22.53 -7.65
CA PRO A 307 10.92 -23.30 -8.84
C PRO A 307 9.77 -23.42 -9.86
N PHE A 308 8.51 -23.46 -9.40
CA PHE A 308 7.34 -23.56 -10.28
C PHE A 308 7.27 -22.42 -11.29
N MET A 309 7.62 -21.21 -10.85
CA MET A 309 7.56 -20.03 -11.69
C MET A 309 8.81 -19.87 -12.56
N VAL A 310 9.96 -20.42 -12.16
CA VAL A 310 11.15 -20.48 -13.02
C VAL A 310 10.81 -21.21 -14.32
N TRP A 311 10.14 -22.36 -14.22
CA TRP A 311 9.67 -23.12 -15.39
C TRP A 311 8.60 -22.36 -16.21
N GLY A 312 7.70 -21.63 -15.56
CA GLY A 312 6.77 -20.74 -16.26
C GLY A 312 7.45 -19.59 -17.02
N GLU A 313 8.55 -19.05 -16.49
CA GLU A 313 9.32 -18.01 -17.18
C GLU A 313 10.14 -18.58 -18.34
N ILE A 314 10.70 -19.79 -18.18
CA ILE A 314 11.36 -20.53 -19.26
C ILE A 314 10.36 -20.77 -20.40
N SER A 315 9.15 -21.27 -20.08
CA SER A 315 8.11 -21.52 -21.08
C SER A 315 7.66 -20.25 -21.80
N GLN A 316 7.48 -19.13 -21.09
CA GLN A 316 7.20 -17.84 -21.72
C GLN A 316 8.32 -17.34 -22.64
N ARG A 317 9.58 -17.51 -22.24
CA ARG A 317 10.73 -17.14 -23.08
C ARG A 317 10.76 -17.98 -24.36
N MET A 318 10.52 -19.28 -24.24
CA MET A 318 10.48 -20.20 -25.37
C MET A 318 9.30 -19.91 -26.30
N ALA A 319 8.10 -19.73 -25.76
CA ALA A 319 6.90 -19.39 -26.53
C ALA A 319 7.10 -18.12 -27.38
N ARG A 320 7.70 -17.07 -26.80
CA ARG A 320 8.01 -15.84 -27.53
C ARG A 320 9.06 -16.03 -28.62
N LYS A 321 10.07 -16.87 -28.39
CA LYS A 321 11.05 -17.23 -29.43
C LYS A 321 10.39 -17.98 -30.60
N LEU A 322 9.36 -18.77 -30.31
CA LEU A 322 8.54 -19.47 -31.30
C LEU A 322 7.45 -18.57 -31.94
N GLY A 323 7.48 -17.25 -31.69
CA GLY A 323 6.52 -16.29 -32.26
C GLY A 323 5.17 -16.21 -31.53
N TRP A 324 4.95 -16.99 -30.47
CA TRP A 324 3.70 -16.96 -29.71
C TRP A 324 3.74 -15.87 -28.61
N GLN A 325 2.74 -14.99 -28.62
CA GLN A 325 2.56 -13.95 -27.59
C GLN A 325 1.43 -14.31 -26.61
N PRO A 326 1.74 -14.52 -25.32
CA PRO A 326 0.72 -14.73 -24.29
C PRO A 326 -0.24 -13.54 -24.19
N ARG A 327 -1.51 -13.82 -23.84
CA ARG A 327 -2.55 -12.79 -23.75
C ARG A 327 -2.30 -11.86 -22.56
N ARG A 328 -2.75 -10.61 -22.68
CA ARG A 328 -2.78 -9.67 -21.55
C ARG A 328 -3.75 -10.15 -20.48
N TRP A 329 -3.57 -9.69 -19.25
CA TRP A 329 -4.47 -10.03 -18.16
C TRP A 329 -5.90 -9.55 -18.47
N PRO A 330 -6.93 -10.35 -18.13
CA PRO A 330 -8.30 -9.87 -18.21
C PRO A 330 -8.48 -8.59 -17.39
N ARG A 331 -9.39 -7.71 -17.81
CA ARG A 331 -9.72 -6.48 -17.08
C ARG A 331 -10.80 -6.76 -16.06
N GLY A 332 -10.65 -6.21 -14.84
CA GLY A 332 -11.67 -6.26 -13.80
C GLY A 332 -11.13 -6.62 -12.42
N ASP A 333 -12.04 -6.69 -11.46
CA ASP A 333 -11.76 -7.10 -10.09
C ASP A 333 -11.72 -8.63 -9.99
N HIS A 334 -10.54 -9.20 -10.21
CA HIS A 334 -10.33 -10.66 -10.19
C HIS A 334 -10.36 -11.25 -8.78
N ASP A 335 -10.20 -10.43 -7.75
CA ASP A 335 -10.14 -10.91 -6.37
C ASP A 335 -11.45 -11.56 -5.92
N ARG A 336 -12.57 -11.22 -6.58
CA ARG A 336 -13.90 -11.82 -6.32
C ARG A 336 -13.95 -13.32 -6.56
N TRP A 337 -13.31 -13.81 -7.63
CA TRP A 337 -13.28 -15.22 -7.98
C TRP A 337 -11.97 -15.88 -7.56
N ALA A 338 -10.85 -15.15 -7.62
CA ALA A 338 -9.53 -15.69 -7.31
C ALA A 338 -9.39 -16.03 -5.83
N SER A 339 -9.79 -15.13 -4.93
CA SER A 339 -9.63 -15.36 -3.48
C SER A 339 -10.36 -16.62 -2.98
N PRO A 340 -11.64 -16.88 -3.32
CA PRO A 340 -12.28 -18.14 -2.93
C PRO A 340 -11.68 -19.35 -3.65
N LEU A 341 -11.28 -19.22 -4.92
CA LEU A 341 -10.62 -20.31 -5.65
C LEU A 341 -9.29 -20.72 -4.99
N LEU A 342 -8.51 -19.76 -4.50
CA LEU A 342 -7.29 -20.02 -3.74
C LEU A 342 -7.57 -20.79 -2.45
N ALA A 343 -8.64 -20.43 -1.73
CA ALA A 343 -9.07 -21.14 -0.52
C ALA A 343 -9.51 -22.58 -0.82
N TRP A 344 -10.33 -22.78 -1.85
CA TRP A 344 -10.75 -24.11 -2.29
C TRP A 344 -9.59 -24.97 -2.80
N GLY A 345 -8.68 -24.37 -3.57
CA GLY A 345 -7.48 -25.05 -4.04
C GLY A 345 -6.57 -25.47 -2.87
N PHE A 346 -6.47 -24.65 -1.82
CA PHE A 346 -5.70 -25.01 -0.64
C PHE A 346 -6.40 -26.11 0.17
N ALA A 347 -7.72 -26.04 0.32
CA ALA A 347 -8.53 -27.09 0.94
C ALA A 347 -8.37 -28.44 0.24
N ALA A 348 -8.36 -28.45 -1.11
CA ALA A 348 -8.15 -29.65 -1.89
C ALA A 348 -6.74 -30.25 -1.68
N ILE A 349 -5.72 -29.40 -1.54
CA ILE A 349 -4.35 -29.85 -1.21
C ILE A 349 -4.33 -30.50 0.17
N LEU A 350 -4.96 -29.88 1.19
CA LEU A 350 -5.00 -30.45 2.55
C LEU A 350 -5.75 -31.80 2.62
N LEU A 351 -6.88 -31.92 1.90
CA LEU A 351 -7.60 -33.19 1.84
C LEU A 351 -6.75 -34.27 1.15
N TRP A 352 -6.06 -33.93 0.06
CA TRP A 352 -5.18 -34.89 -0.62
C TRP A 352 -3.96 -35.26 0.24
N GLU A 353 -3.37 -34.29 0.93
CA GLU A 353 -2.25 -34.48 1.86
C GLU A 353 -2.58 -35.54 2.90
N GLU A 354 -3.73 -35.40 3.58
CA GLU A 354 -4.10 -36.27 4.69
C GLU A 354 -4.67 -37.61 4.23
N LEU A 355 -5.55 -37.63 3.23
CA LEU A 355 -6.21 -38.86 2.77
C LEU A 355 -5.29 -39.81 1.98
N SER A 356 -4.23 -39.28 1.34
CA SER A 356 -3.29 -40.09 0.56
C SER A 356 -1.90 -40.19 1.18
N HIS A 357 -1.74 -39.71 2.42
CA HIS A 357 -0.46 -39.70 3.14
C HIS A 357 0.69 -39.16 2.28
N LEU A 358 0.46 -37.97 1.72
CA LEU A 358 1.32 -37.39 0.70
C LEU A 358 2.72 -37.07 1.24
N GLU A 359 2.81 -36.77 2.55
CA GLU A 359 4.08 -36.51 3.24
C GLU A 359 4.97 -37.75 3.39
N THR A 360 4.41 -38.96 3.37
CA THR A 360 5.16 -40.21 3.58
C THR A 360 5.54 -40.91 2.29
N THR A 361 4.93 -40.52 1.17
CA THR A 361 5.04 -41.21 -0.13
C THR A 361 5.72 -40.33 -1.18
N ALA A 362 6.90 -40.74 -1.65
CA ALA A 362 7.77 -39.89 -2.48
C ALA A 362 7.17 -39.55 -3.86
N TRP A 363 6.67 -40.54 -4.60
CA TRP A 363 6.12 -40.30 -5.93
C TRP A 363 4.86 -39.41 -5.90
N LEU A 364 3.98 -39.57 -4.89
CA LEU A 364 2.79 -38.72 -4.70
C LEU A 364 3.20 -37.27 -4.42
N SER A 365 4.21 -37.06 -3.58
CA SER A 365 4.82 -35.75 -3.37
C SER A 365 5.31 -35.13 -4.68
N SER A 366 5.99 -35.89 -5.55
CA SER A 366 6.40 -35.39 -6.86
C SER A 366 5.21 -35.09 -7.78
N CYS A 367 4.16 -35.92 -7.80
CA CYS A 367 2.95 -35.65 -8.57
C CYS A 367 2.31 -34.31 -8.19
N LEU A 368 2.24 -33.97 -6.90
CA LEU A 368 1.77 -32.66 -6.44
C LEU A 368 2.66 -31.51 -6.97
N LEU A 369 3.99 -31.65 -6.85
CA LEU A 369 4.94 -30.64 -7.36
C LEU A 369 4.81 -30.43 -8.87
N LEU A 370 4.70 -31.52 -9.63
CA LEU A 370 4.53 -31.49 -11.08
C LEU A 370 3.17 -30.92 -11.49
N LEU A 371 2.09 -31.22 -10.75
CA LEU A 371 0.77 -30.65 -11.00
C LEU A 371 0.76 -29.13 -10.82
N ILE A 372 1.36 -28.63 -9.73
CA ILE A 372 1.49 -27.19 -9.50
C ILE A 372 2.38 -26.54 -10.57
N THR A 373 3.45 -27.23 -10.98
CA THR A 373 4.34 -26.77 -12.07
C THR A 373 3.59 -26.70 -13.40
N ALA A 374 2.80 -27.71 -13.72
CA ALA A 374 1.98 -27.74 -14.93
C ALA A 374 0.98 -26.59 -14.95
N GLY A 375 0.29 -26.33 -13.83
CA GLY A 375 -0.60 -25.17 -13.69
C GLY A 375 0.12 -23.83 -13.92
N ALA A 376 1.33 -23.68 -13.37
CA ALA A 376 2.16 -22.50 -13.57
C ALA A 376 2.61 -22.35 -15.03
N VAL A 377 3.06 -23.43 -15.69
CA VAL A 377 3.50 -23.43 -17.09
C VAL A 377 2.35 -23.14 -18.03
N LEU A 378 1.21 -23.82 -17.90
CA LEU A 378 0.02 -23.60 -18.72
C LEU A 378 -0.48 -22.16 -18.60
N SER A 379 -0.57 -21.64 -17.37
CA SER A 379 -0.95 -20.24 -17.15
C SER A 379 0.04 -19.26 -17.78
N SER A 380 1.33 -19.59 -17.76
CA SER A 380 2.39 -18.75 -18.33
C SER A 380 2.38 -18.76 -19.86
N LEU A 381 1.95 -19.86 -20.48
CA LEU A 381 1.72 -19.93 -21.93
C LEU A 381 0.48 -19.13 -22.35
N LEU A 382 -0.58 -19.14 -21.52
CA LEU A 382 -1.84 -18.44 -21.81
C LEU A 382 -1.78 -16.94 -21.55
N PHE A 383 -1.17 -16.51 -20.44
CA PHE A 383 -1.17 -15.13 -19.97
C PHE A 383 0.24 -14.58 -19.77
N GLU A 384 0.42 -13.28 -20.01
CA GLU A 384 1.68 -12.59 -19.73
C GLU A 384 1.99 -12.53 -18.21
N LYS A 385 3.25 -12.26 -17.85
CA LYS A 385 3.68 -12.08 -16.45
C LYS A 385 3.35 -13.31 -15.57
N ARG A 386 3.34 -13.16 -14.24
CA ARG A 386 3.09 -14.24 -13.27
C ARG A 386 1.62 -14.28 -12.84
N PHE A 387 0.70 -14.54 -13.78
CA PHE A 387 -0.74 -14.61 -13.51
C PHE A 387 -1.08 -15.67 -12.45
N TRP A 388 -0.48 -16.86 -12.57
CA TRP A 388 -0.64 -17.98 -11.64
C TRP A 388 -0.35 -17.59 -10.18
N CYS A 389 0.78 -16.94 -9.93
CA CYS A 389 1.23 -16.57 -8.59
C CYS A 389 0.32 -15.55 -7.89
N ARG A 390 -0.48 -14.80 -8.65
CA ARG A 390 -1.40 -13.79 -8.12
C ARG A 390 -2.80 -14.35 -7.86
N TYR A 391 -3.32 -15.16 -8.77
CA TYR A 391 -4.75 -15.51 -8.78
C TYR A 391 -5.08 -17.00 -8.66
N LEU A 392 -4.12 -17.90 -8.90
CA LEU A 392 -4.40 -19.34 -8.99
C LEU A 392 -3.58 -20.21 -8.03
N CYS A 393 -2.40 -19.75 -7.61
CA CYS A 393 -1.49 -20.53 -6.76
C CYS A 393 -1.98 -20.57 -5.29
N PRO A 394 -2.48 -21.70 -4.76
CA PRO A 394 -3.05 -21.75 -3.41
C PRO A 394 -2.02 -21.43 -2.33
N ILE A 395 -0.82 -22.00 -2.45
CA ILE A 395 0.33 -21.68 -1.58
C ILE A 395 0.67 -20.18 -1.68
N GLY A 396 0.63 -19.61 -2.89
CA GLY A 396 0.81 -18.18 -3.08
C GLY A 396 -0.23 -17.33 -2.34
N GLY A 397 -1.49 -17.79 -2.29
CA GLY A 397 -2.56 -17.18 -1.51
C GLY A 397 -2.26 -17.16 -0.01
N MET A 398 -1.88 -18.31 0.55
CA MET A 398 -1.47 -18.42 1.96
C MET A 398 -0.26 -17.52 2.26
N ASN A 399 0.76 -17.54 1.42
CA ASN A 399 1.96 -16.71 1.61
C ASN A 399 1.59 -15.22 1.57
N GLY A 400 0.68 -14.81 0.67
CA GLY A 400 0.20 -13.44 0.59
C GLY A 400 -0.62 -12.99 1.79
N LEU A 401 -1.37 -13.91 2.39
CA LEU A 401 -2.09 -13.68 3.63
C LEU A 401 -1.11 -13.40 4.79
N PHE A 402 -0.15 -14.29 5.03
CA PHE A 402 0.84 -14.11 6.12
C PHE A 402 1.84 -12.98 5.85
N ALA A 403 2.10 -12.62 4.60
CA ALA A 403 2.97 -11.49 4.28
C ALA A 403 2.47 -10.14 4.80
N LYS A 404 1.18 -10.01 5.15
CA LYS A 404 0.65 -8.83 5.83
C LYS A 404 1.23 -8.63 7.24
N LEU A 405 1.75 -9.71 7.85
CA LEU A 405 2.45 -9.67 9.15
C LEU A 405 3.92 -9.22 9.03
N SER A 406 4.49 -9.24 7.83
CA SER A 406 5.93 -9.05 7.61
C SER A 406 6.47 -7.68 8.04
N ILE A 407 7.69 -7.67 8.59
CA ILE A 407 8.46 -6.49 8.98
C ILE A 407 9.16 -5.86 7.76
N LEU A 408 9.63 -6.66 6.82
CA LEU A 408 10.31 -6.16 5.62
C LEU A 408 9.28 -5.75 4.55
N GLU A 409 9.39 -4.54 4.02
CA GLU A 409 8.59 -4.09 2.88
C GLU A 409 9.41 -3.37 1.82
N LEU A 410 8.89 -3.42 0.60
CA LEU A 410 9.41 -2.67 -0.55
C LEU A 410 8.36 -1.64 -0.96
N ARG A 411 8.69 -0.35 -0.89
CA ARG A 411 7.77 0.76 -1.18
C ARG A 411 8.46 1.83 -2.00
N ALA A 412 7.71 2.46 -2.91
CA ALA A 412 8.19 3.61 -3.65
C ALA A 412 7.81 4.92 -2.94
N GLN A 413 8.65 5.93 -3.08
CA GLN A 413 8.34 7.28 -2.65
C GLN A 413 7.37 7.91 -3.66
N ALA A 414 6.12 8.13 -3.23
CA ALA A 414 5.05 8.65 -4.07
C ALA A 414 5.44 9.99 -4.73
N GLY A 415 6.02 10.92 -3.96
CA GLY A 415 6.48 12.21 -4.47
C GLY A 415 7.51 12.12 -5.60
N THR A 416 8.51 11.22 -5.49
CA THR A 416 9.51 11.02 -6.55
C THR A 416 8.89 10.33 -7.78
N CYS A 417 7.97 9.38 -7.55
CA CYS A 417 7.23 8.73 -8.63
C CYS A 417 6.30 9.70 -9.38
N SER A 418 5.64 10.62 -8.68
CA SER A 418 4.69 11.58 -9.27
C SER A 418 5.37 12.82 -9.85
N GLY A 419 6.52 13.22 -9.29
CA GLY A 419 7.24 14.42 -9.69
C GLY A 419 8.30 14.22 -10.78
N SER A 420 8.99 13.07 -10.79
CA SER A 420 10.18 12.87 -11.65
C SER A 420 10.07 11.71 -12.63
N CYS A 421 9.25 10.69 -12.34
CA CYS A 421 9.19 9.47 -13.14
C CYS A 421 8.30 9.62 -14.39
N SER A 422 8.82 9.27 -15.56
CA SER A 422 8.09 9.28 -16.84
C SER A 422 7.89 7.89 -17.44
N SER A 423 8.83 6.96 -17.21
CA SER A 423 8.86 5.65 -17.89
C SER A 423 7.97 4.59 -17.26
N TYR A 424 7.69 4.66 -15.96
CA TYR A 424 6.96 3.64 -15.19
C TYR A 424 7.47 2.20 -15.44
N ALA A 425 8.76 2.07 -15.75
CA ALA A 425 9.41 0.82 -16.12
C ALA A 425 9.28 -0.24 -15.01
N CYS A 426 9.18 0.18 -13.75
CA CYS A 426 8.94 -0.69 -12.60
C CYS A 426 7.65 -1.53 -12.68
N PHE A 427 6.63 -1.07 -13.42
CA PHE A 427 5.38 -1.81 -13.63
C PHE A 427 5.24 -2.35 -15.05
N LYS A 428 5.50 -1.51 -16.06
CA LYS A 428 5.30 -1.86 -17.48
C LYS A 428 6.44 -2.71 -18.05
N GLY A 429 7.65 -2.53 -17.52
CA GLY A 429 8.87 -2.93 -18.21
C GLY A 429 9.25 -1.94 -19.29
N GLY A 430 10.50 -1.99 -19.71
CA GLY A 430 11.06 -1.04 -20.67
C GLY A 430 12.56 -1.23 -20.86
N PRO A 431 13.15 -0.48 -21.80
CA PRO A 431 14.60 -0.40 -21.96
C PRO A 431 15.27 0.20 -20.71
N ALA A 432 16.60 0.13 -20.65
CA ALA A 432 17.36 0.83 -19.61
C ALA A 432 17.15 2.34 -19.73
N ASP A 433 17.01 3.00 -18.58
CA ASP A 433 16.69 4.43 -18.46
C ASP A 433 17.28 4.95 -17.15
N GLY A 434 18.10 6.01 -17.21
CA GLY A 434 18.84 6.52 -16.05
C GLY A 434 19.70 5.43 -15.35
N GLU A 435 19.54 5.26 -14.04
CA GLU A 435 20.17 4.16 -13.29
C GLU A 435 19.40 2.82 -13.42
N GLY A 436 18.24 2.82 -14.07
CA GLY A 436 17.36 1.68 -14.25
C GLY A 436 17.82 0.77 -15.39
N LEU A 437 17.78 -0.53 -15.13
CA LEU A 437 18.13 -1.58 -16.08
C LEU A 437 16.93 -1.94 -16.97
N ALA A 438 17.21 -2.55 -18.12
CA ALA A 438 16.18 -3.12 -18.96
C ALA A 438 15.47 -4.27 -18.22
N THR A 439 14.15 -4.17 -18.07
CA THR A 439 13.34 -5.17 -17.36
C THR A 439 11.98 -5.37 -18.03
N ARG A 440 11.29 -6.45 -17.66
CA ARG A 440 9.89 -6.70 -18.05
C ARG A 440 8.87 -6.11 -17.07
N GLY A 441 9.33 -5.25 -16.14
CA GLY A 441 8.53 -4.67 -15.07
C GLY A 441 8.14 -5.66 -13.99
N CYS A 442 7.26 -5.23 -13.07
CA CYS A 442 6.82 -6.05 -11.95
C CYS A 442 6.17 -7.35 -12.44
N PRO A 443 6.69 -8.52 -12.03
CA PRO A 443 6.21 -9.80 -12.53
C PRO A 443 4.79 -10.14 -12.03
N LEU A 444 4.31 -9.51 -10.95
CA LEU A 444 2.93 -9.62 -10.46
C LEU A 444 2.01 -8.50 -10.94
N GLY A 445 2.49 -7.62 -11.84
CA GLY A 445 1.67 -6.54 -12.36
C GLY A 445 1.19 -5.60 -11.26
N THR A 446 2.06 -5.25 -10.31
CA THR A 446 1.74 -4.30 -9.25
C THR A 446 2.71 -3.14 -9.27
N HIS A 447 2.19 -1.92 -9.19
CA HIS A 447 3.02 -0.71 -9.14
C HIS A 447 3.47 -0.46 -7.69
N PRO A 448 4.79 -0.32 -7.41
CA PRO A 448 5.30 -0.21 -6.04
C PRO A 448 4.84 1.04 -5.28
N ALA A 449 4.41 2.10 -5.97
CA ALA A 449 3.81 3.27 -5.33
C ALA A 449 2.35 3.06 -4.91
N HIS A 450 1.64 2.09 -5.50
CA HIS A 450 0.24 1.76 -5.17
C HIS A 450 0.13 0.51 -4.29
N LEU A 451 1.25 0.04 -3.73
CA LEU A 451 1.25 -1.07 -2.78
C LEU A 451 0.76 -0.56 -1.42
N ASP A 452 -0.49 -0.87 -1.09
CA ASP A 452 -1.04 -0.64 0.24
C ASP A 452 -0.54 -1.66 1.25
N ASP A 453 -0.43 -2.92 0.82
CA ASP A 453 0.02 -4.06 1.63
C ASP A 453 1.09 -4.92 0.92
N ASN A 454 1.65 -5.90 1.63
CA ASN A 454 2.62 -6.86 1.12
C ASN A 454 1.99 -8.11 0.47
N ARG A 455 0.66 -8.18 0.33
CA ARG A 455 -0.05 -9.34 -0.23
C ARG A 455 0.44 -9.70 -1.63
N ASN A 456 0.65 -8.68 -2.46
CA ASN A 456 1.03 -8.85 -3.86
C ASN A 456 2.52 -8.58 -4.13
N CYS A 457 3.33 -8.30 -3.10
CA CYS A 457 4.76 -8.09 -3.26
C CYS A 457 5.53 -9.39 -2.94
N VAL A 458 6.28 -9.92 -3.91
CA VAL A 458 7.14 -11.11 -3.71
C VAL A 458 8.60 -10.77 -3.46
N LEU A 459 8.93 -9.48 -3.28
CA LEU A 459 10.31 -9.01 -3.02
C LEU A 459 11.35 -9.48 -4.07
N CYS A 460 10.94 -9.65 -5.32
CA CYS A 460 11.82 -10.01 -6.45
C CYS A 460 12.76 -8.87 -6.91
N LEU A 461 12.63 -7.67 -6.33
CA LEU A 461 13.45 -6.48 -6.61
C LEU A 461 13.48 -6.00 -8.08
N THR A 462 12.68 -6.56 -8.99
CA THR A 462 12.62 -6.10 -10.39
C THR A 462 12.21 -4.64 -10.51
N CYS A 463 11.34 -4.15 -9.61
CA CYS A 463 10.97 -2.73 -9.59
C CYS A 463 12.12 -1.81 -9.17
N VAL A 464 13.08 -2.31 -8.39
CA VAL A 464 14.30 -1.60 -7.98
C VAL A 464 15.31 -1.60 -9.10
N GLN A 465 15.43 -2.73 -9.82
CA GLN A 465 16.22 -2.84 -11.05
C GLN A 465 15.73 -1.86 -12.11
N ALA A 466 14.41 -1.70 -12.24
CA ALA A 466 13.78 -0.90 -13.29
C ALA A 466 13.68 0.60 -13.00
N CYS A 467 13.86 1.06 -11.75
CA CYS A 467 13.57 2.44 -11.38
C CYS A 467 14.71 3.40 -11.79
N PRO A 468 14.45 4.44 -12.60
CA PRO A 468 15.47 5.41 -13.02
C PRO A 468 15.83 6.46 -11.95
N HIS A 469 15.00 6.60 -10.90
CA HIS A 469 15.10 7.72 -9.93
C HIS A 469 15.28 7.27 -8.48
N ARG A 470 15.73 6.04 -8.21
CA ARG A 470 15.94 5.53 -6.83
C ARG A 470 14.72 5.64 -5.89
N SER A 471 13.51 5.70 -6.45
CA SER A 471 12.29 5.90 -5.65
C SER A 471 11.92 4.68 -4.80
N VAL A 472 12.19 3.46 -5.30
CA VAL A 472 11.88 2.22 -4.58
C VAL A 472 12.93 1.94 -3.51
N GLN A 473 12.47 1.85 -2.26
CA GLN A 473 13.29 1.60 -1.07
C GLN A 473 12.85 0.32 -0.36
N LEU A 474 13.84 -0.38 0.22
CA LEU A 474 13.62 -1.48 1.15
C LEU A 474 13.60 -0.92 2.57
N SER A 475 12.51 -1.15 3.30
CA SER A 475 12.29 -0.58 4.62
C SER A 475 11.80 -1.61 5.63
N LEU A 476 12.22 -1.48 6.88
CA LEU A 476 11.61 -2.16 8.02
C LEU A 476 10.45 -1.32 8.53
N ARG A 477 9.35 -2.00 8.85
CA ARG A 477 8.15 -1.45 9.47
C ARG A 477 7.79 -2.26 10.71
N PRO A 478 6.97 -1.71 11.63
CA PRO A 478 6.43 -2.50 12.73
C PRO A 478 5.71 -3.77 12.23
N PRO A 479 5.75 -4.88 12.98
CA PRO A 479 5.06 -6.10 12.60
C PRO A 479 3.55 -5.86 12.42
N ALA A 480 2.96 -6.54 11.45
CA ALA A 480 1.55 -6.39 11.08
C ALA A 480 1.11 -4.94 10.76
N ALA A 481 2.01 -4.10 10.23
CA ALA A 481 1.68 -2.71 9.86
C ALA A 481 0.60 -2.60 8.77
N ASP A 482 0.45 -3.62 7.91
CA ASP A 482 -0.59 -3.66 6.87
C ASP A 482 -2.00 -3.88 7.44
N LEU A 483 -2.11 -4.41 8.65
CA LEU A 483 -3.37 -4.70 9.31
C LEU A 483 -3.80 -3.49 10.14
N GLN A 484 -4.66 -2.66 9.54
CA GLN A 484 -5.18 -1.41 10.10
C GLN A 484 -6.71 -1.36 9.99
N VAL A 485 -7.37 -0.47 10.74
CA VAL A 485 -8.82 -0.29 10.67
C VAL A 485 -9.31 0.05 9.25
N ALA A 486 -8.54 0.87 8.53
CA ALA A 486 -8.82 1.28 7.15
C ALA A 486 -8.35 0.28 6.07
N MET A 487 -7.93 -0.94 6.44
CA MET A 487 -7.42 -1.92 5.48
C MET A 487 -8.51 -2.37 4.50
N GLN A 488 -8.12 -2.61 3.25
CA GLN A 488 -9.00 -3.19 2.24
C GLN A 488 -8.83 -4.71 2.22
N VAL A 489 -9.95 -5.43 2.36
CA VAL A 489 -9.95 -6.89 2.49
C VAL A 489 -10.66 -7.51 1.29
N PRO A 490 -9.99 -8.38 0.52
CA PRO A 490 -10.65 -9.18 -0.50
C PRO A 490 -11.73 -10.07 0.13
N ARG A 491 -12.92 -10.09 -0.46
CA ARG A 491 -14.09 -10.79 0.13
C ARG A 491 -13.85 -12.28 0.41
N GLY A 492 -12.98 -12.95 -0.34
CA GLY A 492 -12.70 -14.39 -0.20
C GLY A 492 -11.50 -14.75 0.68
N GLU A 493 -10.59 -13.83 1.02
CA GLU A 493 -9.45 -14.15 1.90
C GLU A 493 -9.85 -14.65 3.31
N PRO A 494 -10.93 -14.17 3.94
CA PRO A 494 -11.41 -14.73 5.20
C PRO A 494 -11.71 -16.23 5.14
N LEU A 495 -12.13 -16.75 3.98
CA LEU A 495 -12.35 -18.19 3.81
C LEU A 495 -11.04 -18.97 3.91
N LEU A 496 -9.94 -18.43 3.37
CA LEU A 496 -8.62 -19.05 3.47
C LEU A 496 -8.14 -19.14 4.92
N ILE A 497 -8.39 -18.12 5.75
CA ILE A 497 -8.10 -18.17 7.20
C ILE A 497 -8.81 -19.36 7.86
N LEU A 498 -10.09 -19.56 7.52
CA LEU A 498 -10.90 -20.64 8.09
C LEU A 498 -10.47 -22.01 7.58
N VAL A 499 -10.10 -22.13 6.29
CA VAL A 499 -9.55 -23.37 5.71
C VAL A 499 -8.24 -23.76 6.39
N LEU A 500 -7.33 -22.80 6.61
CA LEU A 500 -6.07 -23.04 7.31
C LEU A 500 -6.28 -23.47 8.76
N ALA A 501 -7.25 -22.87 9.46
CA ALA A 501 -7.64 -23.32 10.79
C ALA A 501 -8.25 -24.74 10.76
N GLY A 502 -9.03 -25.06 9.72
CA GLY A 502 -9.61 -26.40 9.53
C GLY A 502 -8.55 -27.46 9.27
N GLY A 503 -7.45 -27.10 8.62
CA GLY A 503 -6.30 -28.00 8.44
C GLY A 503 -5.70 -28.49 9.76
N LEU A 504 -5.76 -27.70 10.84
CA LEU A 504 -5.32 -28.13 12.18
C LEU A 504 -6.25 -29.21 12.76
N VAL A 505 -7.56 -29.04 12.57
CA VAL A 505 -8.58 -30.01 13.02
C VAL A 505 -8.47 -31.31 12.24
N LEU A 506 -8.39 -31.21 10.90
CA LEU A 506 -8.25 -32.35 10.00
C LEU A 506 -7.01 -33.19 10.34
N HIS A 507 -5.87 -32.55 10.60
CA HIS A 507 -4.65 -33.26 10.96
C HIS A 507 -4.81 -34.04 12.28
N HIS A 508 -5.42 -33.42 13.30
CA HIS A 508 -5.67 -34.06 14.59
C HIS A 508 -6.67 -35.22 14.48
N GLY A 509 -7.69 -35.10 13.61
CA GLY A 509 -8.70 -36.14 13.35
C GLY A 509 -8.21 -37.33 12.53
N ARG A 510 -7.06 -37.19 11.84
CA ARG A 510 -6.51 -38.21 10.92
C ARG A 510 -6.48 -39.64 11.48
N PRO A 511 -6.01 -39.92 12.72
CA PRO A 511 -5.97 -41.29 13.22
C PRO A 511 -7.34 -41.96 13.30
N ALA A 512 -8.41 -41.18 13.50
CA ALA A 512 -9.78 -41.68 13.55
C ALA A 512 -10.35 -42.04 12.16
N LEU A 513 -9.70 -41.58 11.08
CA LEU A 513 -10.09 -41.90 9.70
C LEU A 513 -9.53 -43.25 9.23
N GLU A 514 -8.46 -43.74 9.87
CA GLU A 514 -7.79 -44.98 9.47
C GLU A 514 -8.73 -46.19 9.65
N GLY A 515 -8.84 -47.03 8.60
CA GLY A 515 -9.70 -48.23 8.60
C GLY A 515 -11.15 -48.01 8.14
N LEU A 516 -11.60 -46.77 7.92
CA LEU A 516 -12.92 -46.50 7.34
C LEU A 516 -12.96 -46.69 5.81
N PRO A 517 -14.13 -47.00 5.21
CA PRO A 517 -14.30 -46.98 3.75
C PRO A 517 -13.97 -45.61 3.16
N GLY A 518 -13.29 -45.56 2.01
CA GLY A 518 -12.77 -44.32 1.42
C GLY A 518 -13.81 -43.21 1.22
N ALA A 519 -15.05 -43.54 0.85
CA ALA A 519 -16.12 -42.55 0.73
C ALA A 519 -16.49 -41.89 2.07
N ILE A 520 -16.45 -42.67 3.16
CA ILE A 520 -16.73 -42.18 4.53
C ILE A 520 -15.55 -41.35 5.02
N GLN A 521 -14.32 -41.77 4.75
CA GLN A 521 -13.11 -40.98 5.08
C GLN A 521 -13.16 -39.59 4.44
N VAL A 522 -13.48 -39.51 3.14
CA VAL A 522 -13.60 -38.24 2.42
C VAL A 522 -14.68 -37.35 3.03
N ALA A 523 -15.83 -37.92 3.38
CA ALA A 523 -16.94 -37.17 3.98
C ALA A 523 -16.58 -36.58 5.36
N ILE A 524 -15.97 -37.39 6.24
CA ILE A 524 -15.55 -36.96 7.58
C ILE A 524 -14.41 -35.92 7.46
N ALA A 525 -13.38 -36.19 6.66
CA ALA A 525 -12.27 -35.26 6.43
C ALA A 525 -12.77 -33.90 5.90
N THR A 526 -13.75 -33.91 4.98
CA THR A 526 -14.36 -32.67 4.47
C THR A 526 -15.12 -31.94 5.57
N ALA A 527 -15.82 -32.66 6.44
CA ALA A 527 -16.54 -32.08 7.57
C ALA A 527 -15.60 -31.47 8.62
N GLU A 528 -14.50 -32.17 8.96
CA GLU A 528 -13.46 -31.68 9.88
C GLU A 528 -12.79 -30.43 9.36
N LEU A 529 -12.41 -30.41 8.06
CA LEU A 529 -11.82 -29.24 7.42
C LEU A 529 -12.79 -28.05 7.38
N ALA A 530 -14.09 -28.31 7.19
CA ALA A 530 -15.12 -27.28 7.17
C ALA A 530 -15.53 -26.79 8.58
N LEU A 531 -15.15 -27.49 9.65
CA LEU A 531 -15.64 -27.25 11.01
C LEU A 531 -15.44 -25.78 11.47
N PRO A 532 -14.27 -25.14 11.33
CA PRO A 532 -14.12 -23.74 11.72
C PRO A 532 -15.01 -22.80 10.91
N ALA A 533 -15.22 -23.08 9.62
CA ALA A 533 -16.11 -22.30 8.78
C ALA A 533 -17.59 -22.47 9.17
N LEU A 534 -18.01 -23.67 9.56
CA LEU A 534 -19.35 -23.98 10.05
C LEU A 534 -19.64 -23.29 11.38
N ILE A 535 -18.67 -23.26 12.30
CA ILE A 535 -18.77 -22.52 13.58
C ILE A 535 -18.78 -21.01 13.35
N ALA A 536 -17.97 -20.53 12.41
CA ALA A 536 -17.82 -19.11 12.08
C ALA A 536 -19.04 -18.53 11.34
N TRP A 537 -19.75 -19.31 10.52
CA TRP A 537 -20.88 -18.84 9.73
C TRP A 537 -22.00 -18.20 10.56
N PRO A 538 -22.60 -18.85 11.58
CA PRO A 538 -23.67 -18.24 12.36
C PRO A 538 -23.24 -16.91 12.99
N LEU A 539 -22.00 -16.82 13.49
CA LEU A 539 -21.44 -15.59 14.08
C LEU A 539 -21.37 -14.43 13.08
N ARG A 540 -21.15 -14.71 11.79
CA ARG A 540 -21.14 -13.70 10.73
C ARG A 540 -22.48 -12.97 10.60
N ARG A 541 -23.62 -13.61 10.92
CA ARG A 541 -24.95 -12.97 10.80
C ARG A 541 -25.18 -11.87 11.85
N TRP A 542 -24.44 -11.90 12.95
CA TRP A 542 -24.63 -11.01 14.11
C TRP A 542 -23.66 -9.83 14.11
N LEU A 543 -22.68 -9.83 13.21
CA LEU A 543 -21.62 -8.83 13.13
C LEU A 543 -21.68 -8.07 11.79
N LYS A 544 -21.33 -6.77 11.82
CA LYS A 544 -21.13 -6.01 10.59
C LYS A 544 -20.03 -6.69 9.75
N PRO A 545 -20.15 -6.77 8.42
CA PRO A 545 -19.18 -7.47 7.57
C PRO A 545 -17.73 -7.01 7.78
N GLU A 546 -17.50 -5.71 8.00
CA GLU A 546 -16.17 -5.16 8.26
C GLU A 546 -15.57 -5.63 9.59
N LEU A 547 -16.40 -5.70 10.64
CA LEU A 547 -15.98 -6.16 11.96
C LEU A 547 -15.68 -7.65 11.97
N TRP A 548 -16.51 -8.44 11.27
CA TRP A 548 -16.26 -9.85 11.05
C TRP A 548 -14.90 -10.09 10.39
N GLN A 549 -14.61 -9.36 9.31
CA GLN A 549 -13.32 -9.43 8.63
C GLN A 549 -12.18 -9.03 9.56
N ARG A 550 -12.24 -7.85 10.20
CA ARG A 550 -11.21 -7.38 11.13
C ARG A 550 -10.96 -8.38 12.26
N GLY A 551 -12.01 -9.01 12.79
CA GLY A 551 -11.93 -10.05 13.80
C GLY A 551 -11.09 -11.24 13.34
N LEU A 552 -11.41 -11.82 12.18
CA LEU A 552 -10.66 -12.95 11.61
C LEU A 552 -9.19 -12.60 11.32
N TYR A 553 -8.90 -11.41 10.78
CA TYR A 553 -7.51 -11.00 10.56
C TYR A 553 -6.73 -10.76 11.85
N SER A 554 -7.40 -10.39 12.94
CA SER A 554 -6.72 -10.27 14.23
C SER A 554 -6.24 -11.62 14.78
N LEU A 555 -6.88 -12.73 14.38
CA LEU A 555 -6.48 -14.10 14.72
C LEU A 555 -5.32 -14.63 13.86
N LEU A 556 -4.89 -13.89 12.84
CA LEU A 556 -3.85 -14.35 11.90
C LEU A 556 -2.50 -14.67 12.58
N PRO A 557 -1.99 -13.90 13.56
CA PRO A 557 -0.79 -14.27 14.32
C PRO A 557 -0.94 -15.56 15.11
N LEU A 558 -2.09 -15.79 15.76
CA LEU A 558 -2.37 -17.02 16.48
C LEU A 558 -2.40 -18.23 15.52
N LEU A 559 -3.08 -18.09 14.37
CA LEU A 559 -3.11 -19.12 13.34
C LEU A 559 -1.69 -19.46 12.84
N LEU A 560 -0.84 -18.45 12.60
CA LEU A 560 0.55 -18.66 12.25
C LEU A 560 1.31 -19.42 13.34
N GLY A 561 1.11 -19.05 14.61
CA GLY A 561 1.74 -19.72 15.77
C GLY A 561 1.32 -21.19 15.90
N LEU A 562 0.04 -21.50 15.67
CA LEU A 562 -0.48 -22.87 15.69
C LEU A 562 0.06 -23.71 14.52
N LEU A 563 0.08 -23.16 13.31
CA LEU A 563 0.68 -23.85 12.15
C LEU A 563 2.18 -24.09 12.37
N LEU A 564 2.90 -23.12 12.93
CA LEU A 564 4.30 -23.29 13.27
C LEU A 564 4.49 -24.37 14.33
N ALA A 565 3.68 -24.36 15.40
CA ALA A 565 3.71 -25.40 16.42
C ALA A 565 3.44 -26.80 15.85
N ARG A 566 2.60 -26.94 14.82
CA ARG A 566 2.35 -28.23 14.13
C ARG A 566 3.61 -28.75 13.44
N HIS A 567 4.35 -27.88 12.77
CA HIS A 567 5.51 -28.32 11.97
C HIS A 567 6.83 -28.34 12.75
N LEU A 568 6.89 -27.71 13.94
CA LEU A 568 8.09 -27.69 14.78
C LEU A 568 8.60 -29.08 15.17
N PRO A 569 7.78 -30.05 15.62
CA PRO A 569 8.25 -31.40 15.94
C PRO A 569 9.02 -32.03 14.80
N VAL A 570 8.39 -32.12 13.63
CA VAL A 570 9.00 -32.65 12.42
C VAL A 570 10.31 -31.92 12.08
N GLY A 571 10.30 -30.60 12.10
CA GLY A 571 11.46 -29.77 11.78
C GLY A 571 12.61 -29.84 12.78
N MET A 572 12.34 -30.21 14.04
CA MET A 572 13.36 -30.26 15.08
C MET A 572 13.87 -31.68 15.34
N THR A 573 13.07 -32.71 15.03
CA THR A 573 13.45 -34.11 15.24
C THR A 573 14.00 -34.75 13.97
N GLU A 574 13.40 -34.49 12.81
CA GLU A 574 13.75 -35.17 11.54
C GLU A 574 14.73 -34.37 10.69
N ALA A 575 14.67 -33.05 10.72
CA ALA A 575 15.42 -32.18 9.80
C ALA A 575 16.94 -32.36 9.90
N GLY A 576 17.48 -32.57 11.11
CA GLY A 576 18.91 -32.78 11.29
C GLY A 576 19.40 -34.17 10.89
N LEU A 577 18.50 -35.08 10.48
CA LEU A 577 18.83 -36.45 10.07
C LEU A 577 18.98 -36.62 8.55
N VAL A 578 18.82 -35.55 7.75
CA VAL A 578 18.86 -35.62 6.27
C VAL A 578 20.11 -36.33 5.73
N LEU A 579 21.29 -36.07 6.32
CA LEU A 579 22.54 -36.71 5.90
C LEU A 579 22.59 -38.19 6.28
N GLN A 580 22.06 -38.56 7.45
CA GLN A 580 22.00 -39.96 7.89
C GLN A 580 21.03 -40.76 7.02
N VAL A 581 19.90 -40.17 6.66
CA VAL A 581 18.91 -40.76 5.76
C VAL A 581 19.46 -40.92 4.34
N GLY A 582 20.19 -39.93 3.83
CA GLY A 582 20.68 -39.94 2.44
C GLY A 582 21.98 -40.71 2.20
N LEU A 583 22.93 -40.66 3.14
CA LEU A 583 24.29 -41.19 2.98
C LEU A 583 24.61 -42.36 3.93
N GLY A 584 23.65 -42.75 4.78
CA GLY A 584 23.75 -43.91 5.67
C GLY A 584 24.07 -43.59 7.14
N PRO A 585 23.92 -44.60 8.01
CA PRO A 585 24.18 -44.46 9.44
C PRO A 585 25.67 -44.17 9.71
N GLY A 586 25.97 -43.20 10.58
CA GLY A 586 27.33 -42.75 10.91
C GLY A 586 27.67 -41.33 10.44
N GLN A 587 26.82 -40.70 9.64
CA GLN A 587 26.93 -39.29 9.28
C GLN A 587 26.54 -38.36 10.44
N PRO A 588 27.09 -37.14 10.50
CA PRO A 588 26.67 -36.17 11.50
C PRO A 588 25.18 -35.85 11.33
N GLY A 589 24.47 -35.88 12.45
CA GLY A 589 23.06 -35.52 12.52
C GLY A 589 22.73 -34.89 13.86
N TRP A 590 21.63 -34.15 13.91
CA TRP A 590 21.10 -33.61 15.15
C TRP A 590 19.59 -33.87 15.23
N SER A 591 19.09 -34.02 16.44
CA SER A 591 17.67 -34.15 16.74
C SER A 591 17.43 -33.48 18.08
N ALA A 592 16.38 -32.66 18.17
CA ALA A 592 16.06 -31.98 19.42
C ALA A 592 15.41 -32.93 20.41
N ASP A 593 15.71 -32.71 21.70
CA ASP A 593 15.03 -33.40 22.79
C ASP A 593 13.51 -33.09 22.77
N PRO A 594 12.63 -34.09 23.02
CA PRO A 594 11.18 -33.88 23.01
C PRO A 594 10.71 -32.74 23.91
N HIS A 595 11.33 -32.52 25.07
CA HIS A 595 10.96 -31.43 25.97
C HIS A 595 11.29 -30.04 25.37
N VAL A 596 12.37 -29.95 24.60
CA VAL A 596 12.72 -28.71 23.88
C VAL A 596 11.71 -28.44 22.78
N VAL A 597 11.26 -29.48 22.08
CA VAL A 597 10.20 -29.37 21.06
C VAL A 597 8.91 -28.87 21.69
N GLU A 598 8.43 -29.48 22.77
CA GLU A 598 7.20 -29.06 23.47
C GLU A 598 7.27 -27.62 23.99
N PHE A 599 8.44 -27.21 24.48
CA PHE A 599 8.70 -25.82 24.89
C PHE A 599 8.59 -24.85 23.72
N CYS A 600 9.21 -25.17 22.58
CA CYS A 600 9.16 -24.36 21.38
C CYS A 600 7.73 -24.26 20.79
N GLN A 601 6.98 -25.37 20.78
CA GLN A 601 5.57 -25.37 20.36
C GLN A 601 4.74 -24.42 21.24
N SER A 602 4.86 -24.55 22.56
CA SER A 602 4.12 -23.73 23.52
C SER A 602 4.51 -22.25 23.40
N THR A 603 5.79 -21.96 23.17
CA THR A 603 6.30 -20.61 22.95
C THR A 603 5.75 -20.00 21.67
N ALA A 604 5.69 -20.76 20.57
CA ALA A 604 5.13 -20.30 19.30
C ALA A 604 3.64 -19.94 19.43
N VAL A 605 2.84 -20.79 20.11
CA VAL A 605 1.42 -20.51 20.37
C VAL A 605 1.24 -19.28 21.26
N LEU A 606 2.03 -19.17 22.34
CA LEU A 606 1.95 -18.02 23.26
C LEU A 606 2.33 -16.71 22.56
N ALA A 607 3.40 -16.70 21.75
CA ALA A 607 3.80 -15.54 20.97
C ALA A 607 2.71 -15.14 19.95
N GLY A 608 2.08 -16.13 19.29
CA GLY A 608 0.94 -15.92 18.40
C GLY A 608 -0.26 -15.32 19.13
N LEU A 609 -0.61 -15.85 20.30
CA LEU A 609 -1.71 -15.38 21.14
C LEU A 609 -1.50 -13.94 21.60
N LEU A 610 -0.34 -13.62 22.18
CA LEU A 610 0.00 -12.26 22.62
C LEU A 610 -0.04 -11.26 21.45
N SER A 611 0.49 -11.66 20.29
CA SER A 611 0.45 -10.84 19.08
C SER A 611 -0.99 -10.61 18.59
N THR A 612 -1.84 -11.63 18.65
CA THR A 612 -3.27 -11.52 18.34
C THR A 612 -3.97 -10.55 19.29
N LEU A 613 -3.75 -10.62 20.62
CA LEU A 613 -4.36 -9.69 21.57
C LEU A 613 -3.97 -8.22 21.29
N VAL A 614 -2.69 -7.97 20.99
CA VAL A 614 -2.20 -6.63 20.61
C VAL A 614 -2.87 -6.16 19.31
N LEU A 615 -2.99 -7.06 18.32
CA LEU A 615 -3.58 -6.73 17.03
C LEU A 615 -5.09 -6.52 17.12
N SER A 616 -5.82 -7.30 17.92
CA SER A 616 -7.25 -7.12 18.17
C SER A 616 -7.53 -5.75 18.78
N ARG A 617 -6.70 -5.29 19.73
CA ARG A 617 -6.82 -3.93 20.30
C ARG A 617 -6.63 -2.84 19.24
N ARG A 618 -5.74 -3.06 18.26
CA ARG A 618 -5.52 -2.13 17.14
C ARG A 618 -6.68 -2.11 16.15
N LEU A 619 -7.17 -3.29 15.76
CA LEU A 619 -8.19 -3.43 14.70
C LEU A 619 -9.62 -3.16 15.17
N LEU A 620 -9.90 -3.35 16.46
CA LEU A 620 -11.21 -3.11 17.10
C LEU A 620 -11.20 -1.88 18.00
N TYR A 621 -10.34 -0.90 17.71
CA TYR A 621 -10.29 0.35 18.45
C TYR A 621 -11.67 1.05 18.44
N GLY A 622 -12.19 1.39 19.62
CA GLY A 622 -13.52 1.98 19.79
C GLY A 622 -14.66 0.98 20.07
N GLU A 623 -14.39 -0.33 20.05
CA GLU A 623 -15.40 -1.39 20.21
C GLU A 623 -15.09 -2.27 21.45
N SER A 624 -15.11 -1.68 22.65
CA SER A 624 -14.60 -2.29 23.89
C SER A 624 -15.24 -3.64 24.26
N GLN A 625 -16.57 -3.76 24.15
CA GLN A 625 -17.27 -5.01 24.45
C GLN A 625 -16.86 -6.16 23.50
N ARG A 626 -16.69 -5.85 22.22
CA ARG A 626 -16.29 -6.83 21.19
C ARG A 626 -14.83 -7.22 21.32
N LEU A 627 -13.97 -6.28 21.75
CA LEU A 627 -12.58 -6.57 22.05
C LEU A 627 -12.46 -7.64 23.15
N TRP A 628 -13.24 -7.54 24.22
CA TRP A 628 -13.28 -8.54 25.28
C TRP A 628 -13.72 -9.91 24.77
N GLN A 629 -14.85 -9.97 24.05
CA GLN A 629 -15.35 -11.23 23.47
C GLN A 629 -14.32 -11.90 22.57
N LEU A 630 -13.69 -11.14 21.67
CA LEU A 630 -12.70 -11.69 20.75
C LEU A 630 -11.41 -12.12 21.46
N SER A 631 -11.00 -11.39 22.51
CA SER A 631 -9.85 -11.76 23.33
C SER A 631 -10.10 -13.07 24.07
N THR A 632 -11.30 -13.26 24.64
CA THR A 632 -11.71 -14.53 25.26
C THR A 632 -11.71 -15.67 24.25
N VAL A 633 -12.26 -15.45 23.05
CA VAL A 633 -12.22 -16.43 21.97
C VAL A 633 -10.78 -16.76 21.57
N ALA A 634 -9.91 -15.75 21.42
CA ALA A 634 -8.51 -15.97 21.07
C ALA A 634 -7.77 -16.80 22.12
N VAL A 635 -8.00 -16.56 23.42
CA VAL A 635 -7.42 -17.36 24.50
C VAL A 635 -7.92 -18.80 24.46
N ALA A 636 -9.24 -19.00 24.28
CA ALA A 636 -9.82 -20.33 24.15
C ALA A 636 -9.27 -21.09 22.93
N LEU A 637 -9.16 -20.42 21.78
CA LEU A 637 -8.55 -20.99 20.57
C LEU A 637 -7.05 -21.26 20.74
N GLY A 638 -6.33 -20.45 21.51
CA GLY A 638 -4.92 -20.68 21.81
C GLY A 638 -4.71 -21.92 22.68
N TRP A 639 -5.53 -22.10 23.72
CA TRP A 639 -5.49 -23.28 24.58
C TRP A 639 -5.94 -24.54 23.84
N GLY A 640 -7.11 -24.50 23.19
CA GLY A 640 -7.62 -25.63 22.41
C GLY A 640 -6.71 -25.98 21.23
N GLY A 641 -6.15 -24.97 20.56
CA GLY A 641 -5.19 -25.18 19.48
C GLY A 641 -3.86 -25.77 19.96
N ARG A 642 -3.37 -25.40 21.15
CA ARG A 642 -2.18 -26.04 21.74
C ARG A 642 -2.42 -27.52 22.03
N TRP A 643 -3.64 -27.87 22.44
CA TRP A 643 -4.05 -29.27 22.65
C TRP A 643 -4.13 -30.04 21.33
N LEU A 644 -4.67 -29.44 20.26
CA LEU A 644 -4.76 -30.07 18.93
C LEU A 644 -3.39 -30.37 18.31
N VAL A 645 -2.36 -29.64 18.72
CA VAL A 645 -1.01 -29.68 18.13
C VAL A 645 0.01 -30.38 19.05
N HIS A 646 -0.42 -30.80 20.25
CA HIS A 646 0.29 -31.82 21.03
C HIS A 646 0.07 -33.17 20.37
#